data_AF-A0A6P8KXJ5-F1
#
_entry.id   AF-A0A6P8KXJ5-F1
#
_cell.length_a   1.000
_cell.length_b   1.000
_cell.length_c   1.000
_cell.angle_alpha   90.00
_cell.angle_beta   90.00
_cell.angle_gamma   90.00
#
_symmetry.space_group_name_H-M   'P 1'
#
loop_
_entity.id
_entity.type
_entity.pdbx_description
1 polymer ?
#
loop_
_entity_poly.entity_id
_entity_poly.type
_entity_poly.pdbx_seq_one_letter_code
_entity_poly.pdbx_strand_id
1 'polypeptide(L)'
;MGPKHVKKCVSKGKTRVDREQQTKNQFDPLRLEVKYPGTAILLLQCQEKPVLLAAAAALAKFGSKCQENLEVLFDLEIVDSVILLITHEDLFTRRFAAKLLAEMVAISNVRDFLLDADYYIPHFIKVLINEQDIFMHEFSSLILAEMTKDMFGAAQLLKQCQDMNFLFERLRSPDPDVKKNTMQIIYNLLQDPVGAKEIIETKNFNMELVYELFNSPYTEIQKLALDVVTDLVRRNKDDYLHDHFRRTNGLEVLLKFLDNIEWEDLHMDALRILRFACDNPTTAELFNDIGGIKQILKYIEDTSHSKLFMEALDIAVRLSHTSRGRKALYTYGIVDYLLRTLMGNVQANMYEISCHGIGMMTLYNQAAKELTASDCVKHVLDVLKNENLKFSARQAALFALNQLLKCDVKNCQELLDIHGQNYLLWLMKQTGGKVPVEILVGVIECIITIARYQALRDTIITGDIIDAICASFELSCISMNDFKIACCKALSTMCIEKIGKQEFLKAQGPERLYNLLCDVKSIPIRNAAAQLIQLLCADPVLADTFVSARYLNYMLNNRSTARVVPSWDTCIEVLFDAHLPIKFALTGRLSLHDITRDGFYVLRRNVCAFPILDDIFRFKFCPLEPIYVVNCIREEPHESNLEEGKQENTHINNKRNVFLSQAILNLTMDSKFGRLQCDSYLYDYIELFKCKLIAAESKDVVSKTTQGFVNINYVASRAKMLAKFVVQQMSGPDPLIRCVDHQLEIHLKEIKESIETSVIPLGMLRVGSYLERALLFKVIADRVHLPAALVRGQYGKAWIEIAVPEVRVPIEEETFHCYLKRDLSCPEVITINEPLKEYPQKCEDSSLTPEDHCSSNFPTKLLKPNFIVDLMDCPGDLLPIGSNRARLYCEKKLVCDTVC
;
A
#
# COMPACT_ATOMS: atom_id res chain seq x y z
N MET A 1 -50.84 97.08 -46.61
CA MET A 1 -52.01 97.62 -45.88
C MET A 1 -52.60 96.51 -45.02
N GLY A 2 -53.16 96.79 -43.83
CA GLY A 2 -54.07 95.85 -43.12
C GLY A 2 -55.45 95.80 -43.81
N PRO A 3 -56.43 94.98 -43.37
CA PRO A 3 -56.75 94.52 -41.99
C PRO A 3 -56.72 92.97 -41.81
N LYS A 4 -56.56 92.33 -40.64
CA LYS A 4 -57.30 92.29 -39.34
C LYS A 4 -58.66 91.52 -39.34
N HIS A 5 -58.81 90.67 -38.29
CA HIS A 5 -60.04 90.04 -37.72
C HIS A 5 -60.56 88.70 -38.35
N VAL A 6 -61.04 87.66 -37.61
CA VAL A 6 -61.03 87.38 -36.13
C VAL A 6 -61.40 85.91 -35.73
N LYS A 7 -60.85 85.44 -34.58
CA LYS A 7 -61.29 84.38 -33.62
C LYS A 7 -61.72 82.96 -34.09
N LYS A 8 -61.16 81.96 -33.38
CA LYS A 8 -61.85 81.34 -32.22
C LYS A 8 -60.87 80.94 -31.12
N CYS A 9 -61.22 81.25 -29.87
CA CYS A 9 -60.42 80.94 -28.69
C CYS A 9 -60.94 79.67 -28.01
N VAL A 10 -60.05 78.94 -27.33
CA VAL A 10 -60.41 78.10 -26.18
C VAL A 10 -59.76 78.72 -24.95
N SER A 11 -60.57 79.03 -23.93
CA SER A 11 -60.13 79.67 -22.70
C SER A 11 -59.86 78.66 -21.59
N LYS A 12 -58.63 78.64 -21.06
CA LYS A 12 -58.38 78.32 -19.65
C LYS A 12 -57.33 79.29 -19.12
N GLY A 13 -57.72 80.13 -18.16
CA GLY A 13 -56.85 81.18 -17.63
C GLY A 13 -55.75 80.60 -16.76
N LYS A 14 -54.53 81.13 -16.89
CA LYS A 14 -53.57 81.10 -15.78
C LYS A 14 -54.01 82.18 -14.80
N THR A 15 -54.38 81.76 -13.59
CA THR A 15 -54.53 82.65 -12.43
C THR A 15 -53.27 83.51 -12.30
N ARG A 16 -53.44 84.82 -12.23
CA ARG A 16 -52.34 85.74 -11.92
C ARG A 16 -52.04 85.56 -10.44
N VAL A 17 -51.05 84.75 -10.11
CA VAL A 17 -50.59 84.59 -8.72
C VAL A 17 -49.94 85.90 -8.31
N ASP A 18 -50.48 86.51 -7.26
CA ASP A 18 -50.00 87.78 -6.73
C ASP A 18 -48.67 87.55 -6.01
N ARG A 19 -47.58 88.05 -6.60
CA ARG A 19 -46.22 87.80 -6.10
C ARG A 19 -45.97 88.44 -4.74
N GLU A 20 -46.71 89.49 -4.37
CA GLU A 20 -46.60 90.17 -3.09
C GLU A 20 -47.27 89.40 -1.93
N GLN A 21 -48.09 88.40 -2.22
CA GLN A 21 -48.64 87.48 -1.21
C GLN A 21 -47.73 86.28 -0.92
N GLN A 22 -46.85 85.89 -1.85
CA GLN A 22 -45.94 84.76 -1.65
C GLN A 22 -44.71 85.09 -0.78
N THR A 23 -44.27 86.35 -0.76
CA THR A 23 -43.07 86.79 -0.01
C THR A 23 -43.36 87.24 1.42
N LYS A 24 -44.61 87.59 1.77
CA LYS A 24 -44.96 88.04 3.14
C LYS A 24 -44.78 86.98 4.24
N ASN A 25 -44.76 85.70 3.86
CA ASN A 25 -44.66 84.57 4.78
C ASN A 25 -43.35 83.77 4.58
N GLN A 26 -42.34 84.34 3.91
CA GLN A 26 -41.04 83.70 3.68
C GLN A 26 -39.95 84.48 4.42
N PHE A 27 -39.04 83.76 5.08
CA PHE A 27 -37.90 84.34 5.80
C PHE A 27 -36.80 84.74 4.82
N ASP A 28 -36.03 85.78 5.14
CA ASP A 28 -34.85 86.16 4.35
C ASP A 28 -33.79 85.05 4.37
N PRO A 29 -33.04 84.80 3.27
CA PRO A 29 -32.12 83.67 3.19
C PRO A 29 -31.03 83.66 4.28
N LEU A 30 -31.16 82.74 5.25
CA LEU A 30 -30.22 82.56 6.34
C LEU A 30 -28.93 81.88 5.85
N ARG A 31 -27.77 82.42 6.24
CA ARG A 31 -26.47 81.76 6.02
C ARG A 31 -25.95 81.19 7.34
N LEU A 32 -25.89 79.86 7.41
CA LEU A 32 -25.40 79.13 8.58
C LEU A 32 -23.95 78.67 8.33
N GLU A 33 -23.00 79.10 9.18
CA GLU A 33 -21.62 78.61 9.15
C GLU A 33 -21.45 77.46 10.17
N VAL A 34 -21.29 76.23 9.69
CA VAL A 34 -21.19 75.04 10.54
C VAL A 34 -19.74 74.55 10.61
N LYS A 35 -19.18 74.48 11.82
CA LYS A 35 -17.77 74.06 12.05
C LYS A 35 -17.63 72.76 12.82
N TYR A 36 -18.67 72.32 13.52
CA TYR A 36 -18.66 71.12 14.36
C TYR A 36 -19.55 70.03 13.74
N PRO A 37 -19.08 68.77 13.60
CA PRO A 37 -19.85 67.70 12.95
C PRO A 37 -21.21 67.44 13.62
N GLY A 38 -21.28 67.44 14.96
CA GLY A 38 -22.55 67.25 15.67
C GLY A 38 -23.64 68.28 15.31
N THR A 39 -23.24 69.53 15.02
CA THR A 39 -24.17 70.55 14.53
C THR A 39 -24.67 70.25 13.12
N ALA A 40 -23.84 69.65 12.26
CA ALA A 40 -24.27 69.19 10.94
C ALA A 40 -25.17 67.95 11.03
N ILE A 41 -24.96 67.05 12.00
CA ILE A 41 -25.81 65.87 12.23
C ILE A 41 -27.24 66.30 12.58
N LEU A 42 -27.40 67.31 13.45
CA LEU A 42 -28.74 67.87 13.76
C LEU A 42 -29.47 68.42 12.53
N LEU A 43 -28.75 68.92 11.52
CA LEU A 43 -29.33 69.42 10.27
C LEU A 43 -29.81 68.29 9.33
N LEU A 44 -29.45 67.03 9.59
CA LEU A 44 -29.99 65.87 8.87
C LEU A 44 -31.48 65.64 9.16
N GLN A 45 -32.03 66.22 10.22
CA GLN A 45 -33.45 66.19 10.55
C GLN A 45 -34.23 67.38 9.94
N CYS A 46 -33.57 68.25 9.17
CA CYS A 46 -34.19 69.43 8.58
C CYS A 46 -35.11 69.09 7.40
N GLN A 47 -36.33 69.64 7.38
CA GLN A 47 -37.26 69.48 6.25
C GLN A 47 -36.86 70.32 5.01
N GLU A 48 -35.97 71.30 5.17
CA GLU A 48 -35.47 72.11 4.05
C GLU A 48 -34.44 71.32 3.23
N LYS A 49 -34.88 70.77 2.10
CA LYS A 49 -34.03 69.96 1.18
C LYS A 49 -32.63 70.57 0.92
N PRO A 50 -32.44 71.89 0.69
CA PRO A 50 -31.11 72.45 0.47
C PRO A 50 -30.19 72.37 1.71
N VAL A 51 -30.75 72.54 2.91
CA VAL A 51 -30.01 72.49 4.18
C VAL A 51 -29.64 71.04 4.51
N LEU A 52 -30.61 70.13 4.40
CA LEU A 52 -30.41 68.68 4.53
C LEU A 52 -29.30 68.17 3.59
N LEU A 53 -29.37 68.56 2.31
CA LEU A 53 -28.41 68.14 1.30
C LEU A 53 -27.01 68.70 1.58
N ALA A 54 -26.91 69.97 1.98
CA ALA A 54 -25.64 70.59 2.33
C ALA A 54 -25.02 69.93 3.58
N ALA A 55 -25.82 69.57 4.58
CA ALA A 55 -25.38 68.86 5.77
C ALA A 55 -24.87 67.45 5.44
N ALA A 56 -25.64 66.66 4.69
CA ALA A 56 -25.24 65.32 4.25
C ALA A 56 -23.95 65.34 3.41
N ALA A 57 -23.83 66.30 2.47
CA ALA A 57 -22.61 66.47 1.66
C ALA A 57 -21.40 66.92 2.49
N ALA A 58 -21.60 67.77 3.49
CA ALA A 58 -20.53 68.22 4.38
C ALA A 58 -20.03 67.09 5.30
N LEU A 59 -20.94 66.26 5.82
CA LEU A 59 -20.62 65.10 6.66
C LEU A 59 -19.93 63.99 5.86
N ALA A 60 -20.43 63.64 4.67
CA ALA A 60 -19.76 62.72 3.75
C ALA A 60 -18.32 63.20 3.41
N LYS A 61 -18.14 64.51 3.17
CA LYS A 61 -16.81 65.10 2.94
C LYS A 61 -15.92 65.16 4.20
N PHE A 62 -16.50 65.09 5.40
CA PHE A 62 -15.76 65.04 6.66
C PHE A 62 -15.25 63.63 6.94
N GLY A 63 -16.12 62.62 6.81
CA GLY A 63 -15.79 61.20 6.92
C GLY A 63 -14.68 60.78 5.93
N SER A 64 -14.82 61.18 4.66
CA SER A 64 -13.91 60.80 3.57
C SER A 64 -12.45 61.27 3.68
N LYS A 65 -12.04 61.89 4.79
CA LYS A 65 -10.68 62.41 4.99
C LYS A 65 -9.75 61.42 5.68
N CYS A 66 -10.23 60.73 6.71
CA CYS A 66 -9.46 59.79 7.52
C CYS A 66 -10.39 58.97 8.44
N GLN A 67 -9.90 57.85 8.95
CA GLN A 67 -10.70 56.91 9.75
C GLN A 67 -11.13 57.51 11.09
N GLU A 68 -10.27 58.32 11.72
CA GLU A 68 -10.55 58.97 13.00
C GLU A 68 -11.75 59.92 12.92
N ASN A 69 -12.01 60.52 11.75
CA ASN A 69 -13.21 61.32 11.55
C ASN A 69 -14.48 60.45 11.52
N LEU A 70 -14.42 59.25 10.95
CA LEU A 70 -15.55 58.32 10.94
C LEU A 70 -15.86 57.82 12.36
N GLU A 71 -14.83 57.58 13.18
CA GLU A 71 -14.94 57.25 14.60
C GLU A 71 -15.60 58.40 15.39
N VAL A 72 -15.16 59.65 15.18
CA VAL A 72 -15.81 60.83 15.77
C VAL A 72 -17.27 61.01 15.32
N LEU A 73 -17.62 60.63 14.07
CA LEU A 73 -19.01 60.65 13.63
C LEU A 73 -19.83 59.52 14.26
N PHE A 74 -19.25 58.34 14.46
CA PHE A 74 -19.88 57.20 15.14
C PHE A 74 -20.18 57.53 16.62
N ASP A 75 -19.22 58.11 17.34
CA ASP A 75 -19.37 58.57 18.73
C ASP A 75 -20.45 59.67 18.89
N LEU A 76 -20.85 60.31 17.79
CA LEU A 76 -21.94 61.31 17.71
C LEU A 76 -23.27 60.72 17.21
N GLU A 77 -23.43 59.39 17.27
CA GLU A 77 -24.69 58.67 16.96
C GLU A 77 -25.23 58.95 15.54
N ILE A 78 -24.34 59.26 14.58
CA ILE A 78 -24.74 59.64 13.22
C ILE A 78 -25.50 58.54 12.46
N VAL A 79 -25.28 57.27 12.82
CA VAL A 79 -25.75 56.08 12.07
C VAL A 79 -27.28 56.09 11.95
N ASP A 80 -27.98 56.36 13.05
CA ASP A 80 -29.45 56.46 13.07
C ASP A 80 -29.97 57.58 12.15
N SER A 81 -29.25 58.71 12.10
CA SER A 81 -29.63 59.84 11.24
C SER A 81 -29.37 59.56 9.75
N VAL A 82 -28.30 58.84 9.41
CA VAL A 82 -27.94 58.52 8.02
C VAL A 82 -28.81 57.40 7.44
N ILE A 83 -29.17 56.41 8.25
CA ILE A 83 -30.01 55.28 7.83
C ILE A 83 -31.44 55.70 7.45
N LEU A 84 -31.99 56.72 8.11
CA LEU A 84 -33.27 57.31 7.69
C LEU A 84 -33.19 57.97 6.30
N LEU A 85 -31.99 58.35 5.84
CA LEU A 85 -31.78 59.07 4.58
C LEU A 85 -31.44 58.17 3.38
N ILE A 86 -31.01 56.91 3.57
CA ILE A 86 -30.74 56.00 2.44
C ILE A 86 -32.01 55.62 1.65
N THR A 87 -33.20 55.79 2.24
CA THR A 87 -34.51 55.57 1.57
C THR A 87 -35.21 56.86 1.14
N HIS A 88 -34.58 58.03 1.29
CA HIS A 88 -35.19 59.34 1.04
C HIS A 88 -35.62 59.54 -0.43
N GLU A 89 -36.69 60.31 -0.67
CA GLU A 89 -37.23 60.53 -2.03
C GLU A 89 -36.24 61.24 -2.99
N ASP A 90 -35.38 62.09 -2.44
CA ASP A 90 -34.38 62.83 -3.21
C ASP A 90 -33.12 61.99 -3.46
N LEU A 91 -32.77 61.81 -4.75
CA LEU A 91 -31.62 61.02 -5.20
C LEU A 91 -30.28 61.58 -4.67
N PHE A 92 -30.10 62.89 -4.59
CA PHE A 92 -28.83 63.46 -4.13
C PHE A 92 -28.68 63.30 -2.62
N THR A 93 -29.77 63.45 -1.85
CA THR A 93 -29.78 63.09 -0.41
C THR A 93 -29.41 61.62 -0.21
N ARG A 94 -30.01 60.70 -0.97
CA ARG A 94 -29.67 59.26 -0.92
C ARG A 94 -28.20 59.00 -1.25
N ARG A 95 -27.66 59.62 -2.32
CA ARG A 95 -26.24 59.47 -2.69
C ARG A 95 -25.30 59.90 -1.57
N PHE A 96 -25.51 61.06 -0.94
CA PHE A 96 -24.62 61.50 0.14
C PHE A 96 -24.77 60.66 1.42
N ALA A 97 -25.98 60.22 1.75
CA ALA A 97 -26.21 59.30 2.86
C ALA A 97 -25.57 57.93 2.61
N ALA A 98 -25.78 57.34 1.42
CA ALA A 98 -25.18 56.06 1.02
C ALA A 98 -23.65 56.14 0.94
N LYS A 99 -23.10 57.26 0.42
CA LYS A 99 -21.64 57.51 0.43
C LYS A 99 -21.08 57.47 1.85
N LEU A 100 -21.64 58.29 2.74
CA LEU A 100 -21.16 58.38 4.12
C LEU A 100 -21.31 57.03 4.84
N LEU A 101 -22.43 56.34 4.63
CA LEU A 101 -22.62 55.00 5.19
C LEU A 101 -21.58 54.02 4.66
N ALA A 102 -21.28 54.01 3.36
CA ALA A 102 -20.28 53.15 2.74
C ALA A 102 -18.86 53.37 3.28
N GLU A 103 -18.49 54.61 3.58
CA GLU A 103 -17.25 54.93 4.30
C GLU A 103 -17.30 54.42 5.75
N MET A 104 -18.45 54.55 6.42
CA MET A 104 -18.62 54.12 7.83
C MET A 104 -18.66 52.60 8.05
N VAL A 105 -19.07 51.76 7.08
CA VAL A 105 -19.11 50.28 7.24
C VAL A 105 -17.72 49.67 7.45
N ALA A 106 -16.65 50.42 7.17
CA ALA A 106 -15.29 50.03 7.57
C ALA A 106 -15.15 49.88 9.09
N ILE A 107 -15.88 50.66 9.90
CA ILE A 107 -15.93 50.53 11.36
C ILE A 107 -16.73 49.29 11.74
N SER A 108 -16.11 48.37 12.49
CA SER A 108 -16.74 47.11 12.90
C SER A 108 -18.10 47.31 13.58
N ASN A 109 -18.21 48.20 14.56
CA ASN A 109 -19.48 48.45 15.25
C ASN A 109 -20.61 48.90 14.31
N VAL A 110 -20.31 49.61 13.22
CA VAL A 110 -21.29 50.02 12.21
C VAL A 110 -21.70 48.83 11.34
N ARG A 111 -20.73 48.01 10.95
CA ARG A 111 -20.98 46.76 10.21
C ARG A 111 -21.84 45.79 11.05
N ASP A 112 -21.52 45.62 12.33
CA ASP A 112 -22.25 44.76 13.25
C ASP A 112 -23.71 45.25 13.43
N PHE A 113 -23.91 46.57 13.62
CA PHE A 113 -25.25 47.18 13.64
C PHE A 113 -26.06 46.92 12.35
N LEU A 114 -25.41 46.98 11.17
CA LEU A 114 -26.07 46.69 9.90
C LEU A 114 -26.33 45.19 9.70
N LEU A 115 -25.60 44.30 10.38
CA LEU A 115 -25.79 42.86 10.35
C LEU A 115 -26.85 42.38 11.35
N ASP A 116 -27.07 43.10 12.46
CA ASP A 116 -28.12 42.81 13.44
C ASP A 116 -29.55 42.86 12.85
N ALA A 117 -29.75 43.55 11.71
CA ALA A 117 -31.03 43.67 11.04
C ALA A 117 -31.04 43.00 9.65
N ASP A 118 -31.91 41.99 9.47
CA ASP A 118 -32.20 41.28 8.21
C ASP A 118 -32.68 42.21 7.04
N TYR A 119 -32.77 43.53 7.22
CA TYR A 119 -33.27 44.50 6.24
C TYR A 119 -32.20 45.09 5.30
N TYR A 120 -30.96 45.30 5.78
CA TYR A 120 -30.01 46.14 5.04
C TYR A 120 -29.37 45.45 3.84
N ILE A 121 -28.97 44.17 3.98
CA ILE A 121 -28.44 43.39 2.85
C ILE A 121 -29.46 43.31 1.69
N PRO A 122 -30.75 42.94 1.91
CA PRO A 122 -31.74 42.92 0.83
C PRO A 122 -32.03 44.31 0.25
N HIS A 123 -31.93 45.37 1.06
CA HIS A 123 -32.04 46.75 0.57
C HIS A 123 -30.93 47.08 -0.44
N PHE A 124 -29.66 46.85 -0.10
CA PHE A 124 -28.54 47.18 -1.00
C PHE A 124 -28.49 46.29 -2.25
N ILE A 125 -28.87 45.01 -2.14
CA ILE A 125 -29.06 44.13 -3.31
C ILE A 125 -30.17 44.69 -4.22
N LYS A 126 -31.30 45.12 -3.64
CA LYS A 126 -32.40 45.72 -4.40
C LYS A 126 -31.97 47.00 -5.12
N VAL A 127 -31.10 47.81 -4.51
CA VAL A 127 -30.49 48.99 -5.15
C VAL A 127 -29.62 48.58 -6.33
N LEU A 128 -28.71 47.60 -6.17
CA LEU A 128 -27.84 47.12 -7.26
C LEU A 128 -28.59 46.53 -8.46
N ILE A 129 -29.78 45.96 -8.24
CA ILE A 129 -30.61 45.36 -9.29
C ILE A 129 -31.50 46.41 -9.99
N ASN A 130 -32.16 47.30 -9.23
CA ASN A 130 -33.28 48.09 -9.74
C ASN A 130 -32.98 49.57 -9.99
N GLU A 131 -31.98 50.15 -9.32
CA GLU A 131 -31.60 51.54 -9.59
C GLU A 131 -30.78 51.62 -10.89
N GLN A 132 -30.82 52.78 -11.54
CA GLN A 132 -29.98 53.07 -12.72
C GLN A 132 -28.75 53.92 -12.36
N ASP A 133 -28.66 54.39 -11.13
CA ASP A 133 -27.67 55.37 -10.73
C ASP A 133 -26.32 54.75 -10.37
N ILE A 134 -25.27 55.13 -11.10
CA ILE A 134 -23.92 54.57 -10.96
C ILE A 134 -23.36 54.82 -9.55
N PHE A 135 -23.54 56.01 -8.98
CA PHE A 135 -23.08 56.32 -7.62
C PHE A 135 -23.80 55.49 -6.55
N MET A 136 -25.11 55.27 -6.70
CA MET A 136 -25.83 54.34 -5.82
C MET A 136 -25.31 52.90 -5.96
N HIS A 137 -24.87 52.46 -7.15
CA HIS A 137 -24.21 51.17 -7.31
C HIS A 137 -22.83 51.12 -6.64
N GLU A 138 -22.01 52.16 -6.80
CA GLU A 138 -20.68 52.29 -6.19
C GLU A 138 -20.78 52.11 -4.66
N PHE A 139 -21.61 52.94 -4.01
CA PHE A 139 -21.75 52.91 -2.55
C PHE A 139 -22.44 51.65 -2.04
N SER A 140 -23.48 51.15 -2.73
CA SER A 140 -24.18 49.93 -2.29
C SER A 140 -23.34 48.66 -2.47
N SER A 141 -22.51 48.60 -3.52
CA SER A 141 -21.56 47.50 -3.71
C SER A 141 -20.42 47.57 -2.70
N LEU A 142 -19.92 48.76 -2.35
CA LEU A 142 -18.92 48.92 -1.29
C LEU A 142 -19.47 48.46 0.08
N ILE A 143 -20.69 48.87 0.45
CA ILE A 143 -21.35 48.42 1.68
C ILE A 143 -21.43 46.90 1.72
N LEU A 144 -21.93 46.25 0.67
CA LEU A 144 -22.02 44.78 0.61
C LEU A 144 -20.64 44.10 0.60
N ALA A 145 -19.62 44.70 -0.05
CA ALA A 145 -18.25 44.18 -0.04
C ALA A 145 -17.62 44.22 1.37
N GLU A 146 -17.89 45.26 2.16
CA GLU A 146 -17.44 45.34 3.56
C GLU A 146 -18.26 44.42 4.48
N MET A 147 -19.60 44.36 4.33
CA MET A 147 -20.45 43.47 5.12
C MET A 147 -20.13 41.98 4.90
N THR A 148 -19.80 41.58 3.66
CA THR A 148 -19.46 40.18 3.33
C THR A 148 -18.06 39.75 3.74
N LYS A 149 -17.18 40.66 4.22
CA LYS A 149 -15.93 40.25 4.88
C LYS A 149 -16.19 39.50 6.18
N ASP A 150 -17.34 39.74 6.82
CA ASP A 150 -17.78 38.95 7.95
C ASP A 150 -18.49 37.66 7.50
N MET A 151 -18.17 36.53 8.13
CA MET A 151 -18.77 35.23 7.79
C MET A 151 -20.29 35.22 8.01
N PHE A 152 -20.80 35.94 9.01
CA PHE A 152 -22.23 36.09 9.25
C PHE A 152 -22.90 36.94 8.16
N GLY A 153 -22.24 38.01 7.71
CA GLY A 153 -22.72 38.84 6.58
C GLY A 153 -22.75 38.09 5.25
N ALA A 154 -21.73 37.29 4.96
CA ALA A 154 -21.73 36.36 3.83
C ALA A 154 -22.90 35.35 3.93
N ALA A 155 -23.11 34.73 5.10
CA ALA A 155 -24.20 33.78 5.32
C ALA A 155 -25.60 34.43 5.21
N GLN A 156 -25.77 35.66 5.70
CA GLN A 156 -27.02 36.42 5.54
C GLN A 156 -27.31 36.71 4.07
N LEU A 157 -26.30 37.15 3.29
CA LEU A 157 -26.45 37.40 1.86
C LEU A 157 -26.91 36.15 1.12
N LEU A 158 -26.28 35.00 1.37
CA LEU A 158 -26.66 33.70 0.79
C LEU A 158 -28.08 33.27 1.19
N LYS A 159 -28.49 33.50 2.44
CA LYS A 159 -29.83 33.15 2.94
C LYS A 159 -30.93 34.03 2.33
N GLN A 160 -30.65 35.32 2.14
CA GLN A 160 -31.65 36.32 1.79
C GLN A 160 -31.74 36.58 0.27
N CYS A 161 -30.71 36.24 -0.50
CA CYS A 161 -30.68 36.37 -1.95
C CYS A 161 -30.76 35.01 -2.65
N GLN A 162 -31.85 34.76 -3.37
CA GLN A 162 -32.08 33.49 -4.09
C GLN A 162 -31.44 33.46 -5.50
N ASP A 163 -30.90 34.58 -5.98
CA ASP A 163 -30.31 34.66 -7.32
C ASP A 163 -29.12 35.64 -7.35
N MET A 164 -27.91 35.09 -7.48
CA MET A 164 -26.66 35.87 -7.55
C MET A 164 -26.33 36.41 -8.94
N ASN A 165 -27.22 36.24 -9.94
CA ASN A 165 -27.04 36.74 -11.31
C ASN A 165 -26.64 38.23 -11.37
N PHE A 166 -27.11 39.04 -10.41
CA PHE A 166 -26.79 40.47 -10.34
C PHE A 166 -25.28 40.75 -10.20
N LEU A 167 -24.50 39.86 -9.57
CA LEU A 167 -23.05 40.02 -9.44
C LEU A 167 -22.39 40.02 -10.82
N PHE A 168 -22.65 38.99 -11.63
CA PHE A 168 -22.10 38.89 -12.99
C PHE A 168 -22.63 40.01 -13.92
N GLU A 169 -23.82 40.54 -13.67
CA GLU A 169 -24.30 41.76 -14.35
C GLU A 169 -23.57 43.02 -13.92
N ARG A 170 -23.25 43.20 -12.62
CA ARG A 170 -22.50 44.36 -12.12
C ARG A 170 -21.03 44.34 -12.52
N LEU A 171 -20.44 43.17 -12.80
CA LEU A 171 -19.10 43.09 -13.43
C LEU A 171 -19.05 43.76 -14.82
N ARG A 172 -20.19 43.96 -15.50
CA ARG A 172 -20.28 44.70 -16.77
C ARG A 172 -20.44 46.22 -16.60
N SER A 173 -20.40 46.74 -15.37
CA SER A 173 -20.51 48.18 -15.09
C SER A 173 -19.46 49.00 -15.86
N PRO A 174 -19.79 50.20 -16.37
CA PRO A 174 -18.76 51.12 -16.86
C PRO A 174 -17.84 51.62 -15.74
N ASP A 175 -18.29 51.54 -14.49
CA ASP A 175 -17.59 52.04 -13.32
C ASP A 175 -16.60 51.00 -12.73
N PRO A 176 -15.33 51.37 -12.48
CA PRO A 176 -14.31 50.45 -12.00
C PRO A 176 -14.46 50.09 -10.52
N ASP A 177 -15.00 50.98 -9.68
CA ASP A 177 -15.19 50.71 -8.26
C ASP A 177 -16.37 49.76 -8.03
N VAL A 178 -17.46 49.90 -8.79
CA VAL A 178 -18.53 48.89 -8.85
C VAL A 178 -17.98 47.52 -9.24
N LYS A 179 -17.11 47.45 -10.25
CA LYS A 179 -16.43 46.19 -10.66
C LYS A 179 -15.59 45.60 -9.54
N LYS A 180 -14.73 46.41 -8.93
CA LYS A 180 -13.85 46.02 -7.81
C LYS A 180 -14.66 45.47 -6.63
N ASN A 181 -15.66 46.23 -6.18
CA ASN A 181 -16.50 45.87 -5.04
C ASN A 181 -17.32 44.60 -5.32
N THR A 182 -17.85 44.46 -6.54
CA THR A 182 -18.55 43.24 -6.97
C THR A 182 -17.61 42.02 -6.96
N MET A 183 -16.37 42.18 -7.44
CA MET A 183 -15.37 41.10 -7.38
C MET A 183 -14.99 40.75 -5.94
N GLN A 184 -14.89 41.74 -5.04
CA GLN A 184 -14.66 41.51 -3.62
C GLN A 184 -15.81 40.72 -2.97
N ILE A 185 -17.07 41.03 -3.30
CA ILE A 185 -18.23 40.24 -2.83
C ILE A 185 -18.11 38.79 -3.31
N ILE A 186 -17.82 38.57 -4.60
CA ILE A 186 -17.60 37.22 -5.14
C ILE A 186 -16.48 36.50 -4.38
N TYR A 187 -15.31 37.13 -4.23
CA TYR A 187 -14.18 36.56 -3.52
C TYR A 187 -14.51 36.18 -2.06
N ASN A 188 -15.21 37.06 -1.34
CA ASN A 188 -15.66 36.81 0.03
C ASN A 188 -16.60 35.59 0.10
N LEU A 189 -17.59 35.51 -0.79
CA LEU A 189 -18.53 34.37 -0.87
C LEU A 189 -17.82 33.07 -1.27
N LEU A 190 -16.77 33.14 -2.10
CA LEU A 190 -15.94 31.98 -2.46
C LEU A 190 -15.09 31.44 -1.29
N GLN A 191 -14.91 32.16 -0.18
CA GLN A 191 -14.20 31.61 0.99
C GLN A 191 -15.04 30.61 1.77
N ASP A 192 -16.38 30.72 1.71
CA ASP A 192 -17.29 29.76 2.34
C ASP A 192 -17.64 28.60 1.37
N PRO A 193 -17.70 27.33 1.83
CA PRO A 193 -18.08 26.20 0.97
C PRO A 193 -19.50 26.26 0.41
N VAL A 194 -20.47 26.83 1.13
CA VAL A 194 -21.85 27.01 0.65
C VAL A 194 -21.89 28.20 -0.32
N GLY A 195 -21.27 29.32 0.04
CA GLY A 195 -21.16 30.48 -0.82
C GLY A 195 -20.51 30.19 -2.17
N ALA A 196 -19.43 29.40 -2.16
CA ALA A 196 -18.81 28.93 -3.38
C ALA A 196 -19.77 28.10 -4.25
N LYS A 197 -20.53 27.17 -3.66
CA LYS A 197 -21.50 26.36 -4.38
C LYS A 197 -22.57 27.21 -5.07
N GLU A 198 -23.17 28.17 -4.36
CA GLU A 198 -24.21 29.04 -4.91
C GLU A 198 -23.68 29.92 -6.07
N ILE A 199 -22.44 30.44 -5.95
CA ILE A 199 -21.79 31.19 -7.04
C ILE A 199 -21.56 30.31 -8.28
N ILE A 200 -21.17 29.04 -8.12
CA ILE A 200 -20.90 28.10 -9.22
C ILE A 200 -22.20 27.63 -9.90
N GLU A 201 -23.28 27.44 -9.13
CA GLU A 201 -24.60 27.03 -9.61
C GLU A 201 -25.44 28.21 -10.17
N THR A 202 -24.92 29.44 -10.10
CA THR A 202 -25.57 30.65 -10.63
C THR A 202 -25.73 30.60 -12.15
N LYS A 203 -26.91 30.91 -12.68
CA LYS A 203 -27.24 30.78 -14.11
C LYS A 203 -26.36 31.62 -15.04
N ASN A 204 -25.97 32.82 -14.59
CA ASN A 204 -25.09 33.72 -15.32
C ASN A 204 -23.60 33.57 -14.92
N PHE A 205 -23.22 32.47 -14.23
CA PHE A 205 -21.82 32.19 -13.93
C PHE A 205 -20.99 32.16 -15.22
N ASN A 206 -20.04 33.08 -15.33
CA ASN A 206 -19.24 33.26 -16.52
C ASN A 206 -17.81 33.69 -16.10
N MET A 207 -16.83 32.81 -16.33
CA MET A 207 -15.42 33.10 -16.04
C MET A 207 -14.80 34.11 -17.03
N GLU A 208 -15.31 34.22 -18.26
CA GLU A 208 -14.79 35.17 -19.27
C GLU A 208 -14.93 36.62 -18.80
N LEU A 209 -16.03 36.96 -18.11
CA LEU A 209 -16.20 38.29 -17.48
C LEU A 209 -15.18 38.57 -16.37
N VAL A 210 -14.64 37.53 -15.74
CA VAL A 210 -13.54 37.66 -14.77
C VAL A 210 -12.20 37.83 -15.51
N TYR A 211 -12.00 37.09 -16.60
CA TYR A 211 -10.81 37.20 -17.45
C TYR A 211 -10.67 38.57 -18.15
N GLU A 212 -11.79 39.19 -18.56
CA GLU A 212 -11.80 40.55 -19.11
C GLU A 212 -11.10 41.54 -18.15
N LEU A 213 -11.32 41.38 -16.84
CA LEU A 213 -10.77 42.24 -15.79
C LEU A 213 -9.27 42.07 -15.54
N PHE A 214 -8.63 41.02 -16.08
CA PHE A 214 -7.16 40.93 -16.14
C PHE A 214 -6.55 42.06 -16.96
N ASN A 215 -7.30 42.63 -17.92
CA ASN A 215 -6.88 43.78 -18.74
C ASN A 215 -7.30 45.13 -18.13
N SER A 216 -7.76 45.15 -16.87
CA SER A 216 -8.09 46.38 -16.16
C SER A 216 -6.87 47.27 -15.99
N PRO A 217 -6.96 48.61 -16.16
CA PRO A 217 -5.86 49.53 -15.89
C PRO A 217 -5.58 49.71 -14.38
N TYR A 218 -6.34 49.03 -13.51
CA TYR A 218 -6.20 49.10 -12.05
C TYR A 218 -5.69 47.76 -11.50
N THR A 219 -4.45 47.75 -11.00
CA THR A 219 -3.76 46.55 -10.47
C THR A 219 -4.55 45.83 -9.39
N GLU A 220 -5.27 46.55 -8.53
CA GLU A 220 -6.10 45.95 -7.46
C GLU A 220 -7.30 45.16 -8.03
N ILE A 221 -7.83 45.55 -9.19
CA ILE A 221 -8.88 44.79 -9.89
C ILE A 221 -8.28 43.55 -10.57
N GLN A 222 -7.08 43.68 -11.17
CA GLN A 222 -6.38 42.54 -11.76
C GLN A 222 -6.06 41.46 -10.70
N LYS A 223 -5.55 41.86 -9.53
CA LYS A 223 -5.30 40.96 -8.38
C LYS A 223 -6.56 40.25 -7.92
N LEU A 224 -7.64 40.99 -7.62
CA LEU A 224 -8.90 40.39 -7.17
C LEU A 224 -9.48 39.41 -8.20
N ALA A 225 -9.36 39.69 -9.49
CA ALA A 225 -9.77 38.76 -10.55
C ALA A 225 -8.90 37.50 -10.56
N LEU A 226 -7.57 37.62 -10.43
CA LEU A 226 -6.64 36.49 -10.34
C LEU A 226 -6.88 35.64 -9.07
N ASP A 227 -7.16 36.28 -7.94
CA ASP A 227 -7.50 35.60 -6.68
C ASP A 227 -8.81 34.81 -6.81
N VAL A 228 -9.86 35.40 -7.42
CA VAL A 228 -11.12 34.69 -7.70
C VAL A 228 -10.94 33.50 -8.63
N VAL A 229 -10.14 33.63 -9.70
CA VAL A 229 -9.85 32.49 -10.58
C VAL A 229 -8.98 31.45 -9.89
N THR A 230 -8.03 31.85 -9.03
CA THR A 230 -7.26 30.94 -8.17
C THR A 230 -8.20 30.14 -7.26
N ASP A 231 -9.19 30.79 -6.67
CA ASP A 231 -10.15 30.19 -5.74
C ASP A 231 -11.15 29.23 -6.38
N LEU A 232 -11.45 29.44 -7.67
CA LEU A 232 -12.24 28.53 -8.50
C LEU A 232 -11.38 27.34 -8.96
N VAL A 233 -10.18 27.58 -9.51
CA VAL A 233 -9.32 26.53 -10.07
C VAL A 233 -8.69 25.64 -8.99
N ARG A 234 -8.42 26.14 -7.78
CA ARG A 234 -7.89 25.33 -6.66
C ARG A 234 -8.86 24.22 -6.19
N ARG A 235 -10.13 24.25 -6.58
CA ARG A 235 -11.18 23.30 -6.18
C ARG A 235 -11.10 22.01 -7.02
N ASN A 236 -9.92 21.40 -7.02
CA ASN A 236 -9.48 20.39 -8.00
C ASN A 236 -10.23 19.05 -8.03
N LYS A 237 -11.23 18.86 -7.17
CA LYS A 237 -12.14 17.71 -7.16
C LYS A 237 -13.43 17.96 -7.95
N ASP A 238 -13.65 19.19 -8.41
CA ASP A 238 -14.79 19.58 -9.22
C ASP A 238 -14.43 19.51 -10.71
N ASP A 239 -14.78 18.39 -11.34
CA ASP A 239 -14.57 18.19 -12.78
C ASP A 239 -15.36 19.19 -13.64
N TYR A 240 -16.50 19.70 -13.16
CA TYR A 240 -17.29 20.70 -13.89
C TYR A 240 -16.57 22.04 -13.94
N LEU A 241 -15.97 22.50 -12.83
CA LEU A 241 -15.18 23.73 -12.82
C LEU A 241 -13.94 23.64 -13.71
N HIS A 242 -13.19 22.54 -13.64
CA HIS A 242 -12.06 22.33 -14.54
C HIS A 242 -12.47 22.24 -16.01
N ASP A 243 -13.64 21.66 -16.31
CA ASP A 243 -14.16 21.61 -17.68
C ASP A 243 -14.64 22.97 -18.18
N HIS A 244 -15.31 23.76 -17.33
CA HIS A 244 -15.72 25.12 -17.64
C HIS A 244 -14.47 25.99 -17.93
N PHE A 245 -13.47 25.96 -17.06
CA PHE A 245 -12.20 26.69 -17.22
C PHE A 245 -11.47 26.34 -18.53
N ARG A 246 -11.51 25.08 -18.97
CA ARG A 246 -11.00 24.67 -20.30
C ARG A 246 -11.85 25.23 -21.44
N ARG A 247 -13.18 25.16 -21.34
CA ARG A 247 -14.11 25.65 -22.39
C ARG A 247 -14.07 27.17 -22.56
N THR A 248 -13.74 27.93 -21.51
CA THR A 248 -13.60 29.39 -21.54
C THR A 248 -12.20 29.86 -21.93
N ASN A 249 -11.34 28.98 -22.45
CA ASN A 249 -9.96 29.26 -22.87
C ASN A 249 -9.09 29.86 -21.74
N GLY A 250 -9.32 29.42 -20.49
CA GLY A 250 -8.64 29.98 -19.32
C GLY A 250 -7.11 29.80 -19.34
N LEU A 251 -6.61 28.76 -20.01
CA LEU A 251 -5.17 28.53 -20.18
C LEU A 251 -4.56 29.56 -21.15
N GLU A 252 -5.19 29.79 -22.29
CA GLU A 252 -4.79 30.74 -23.32
C GLU A 252 -4.79 32.17 -22.80
N VAL A 253 -5.80 32.53 -22.00
CA VAL A 253 -5.88 33.82 -21.30
C VAL A 253 -4.69 34.03 -20.38
N LEU A 254 -4.36 33.05 -19.54
CA LEU A 254 -3.24 33.15 -18.58
C LEU A 254 -1.88 33.12 -19.27
N LEU A 255 -1.72 32.30 -20.30
CA LEU A 255 -0.50 32.29 -21.12
C LEU A 255 -0.25 33.64 -21.80
N LYS A 256 -1.30 34.24 -22.38
CA LYS A 256 -1.24 35.59 -22.95
C LYS A 256 -0.99 36.67 -21.88
N PHE A 257 -1.49 36.48 -20.65
CA PHE A 257 -1.20 37.38 -19.54
C PHE A 257 0.31 37.41 -19.22
N LEU A 258 0.97 36.25 -19.22
CA LEU A 258 2.41 36.11 -18.98
C LEU A 258 3.29 36.68 -20.11
N ASP A 259 2.76 36.89 -21.32
CA ASP A 259 3.48 37.58 -22.39
C ASP A 259 3.62 39.10 -22.13
N ASN A 260 2.86 39.68 -21.19
CA ASN A 260 2.86 41.11 -20.92
C ASN A 260 3.85 41.49 -19.81
N ILE A 261 5.07 41.90 -20.22
CA ILE A 261 6.17 42.32 -19.34
C ILE A 261 5.76 43.45 -18.37
N GLU A 262 4.76 44.28 -18.70
CA GLU A 262 4.27 45.34 -17.80
C GLU A 262 3.56 44.82 -16.54
N TRP A 263 3.14 43.55 -16.51
CA TRP A 263 2.42 42.90 -15.40
C TRP A 263 3.26 41.85 -14.66
N GLU A 264 4.60 41.96 -14.75
CA GLU A 264 5.55 41.00 -14.15
C GLU A 264 5.37 40.81 -12.63
N ASP A 265 4.85 41.81 -11.92
CA ASP A 265 4.51 41.73 -10.50
C ASP A 265 3.31 40.81 -10.20
N LEU A 266 2.40 40.65 -11.17
CA LEU A 266 1.21 39.79 -11.12
C LEU A 266 1.43 38.40 -11.75
N HIS A 267 2.51 38.21 -12.52
CA HIS A 267 2.82 36.91 -13.16
C HIS A 267 2.89 35.76 -12.15
N MET A 268 3.28 36.04 -10.90
CA MET A 268 3.32 35.05 -9.83
C MET A 268 1.94 34.42 -9.55
N ASP A 269 0.87 35.21 -9.59
CA ASP A 269 -0.48 34.72 -9.32
C ASP A 269 -1.07 34.01 -10.55
N ALA A 270 -0.77 34.49 -11.77
CA ALA A 270 -1.11 33.79 -13.02
C ALA A 270 -0.43 32.41 -13.12
N LEU A 271 0.86 32.30 -12.79
CA LEU A 271 1.58 31.02 -12.71
C LEU A 271 0.97 30.10 -11.65
N ARG A 272 0.55 30.63 -10.49
CA ARG A 272 -0.12 29.84 -9.44
C ARG A 272 -1.42 29.20 -9.94
N ILE A 273 -2.22 29.93 -10.72
CA ILE A 273 -3.45 29.39 -11.35
C ILE A 273 -3.08 28.27 -12.33
N LEU A 274 -2.11 28.50 -13.22
CA LEU A 274 -1.64 27.48 -14.16
C LEU A 274 -1.13 26.22 -13.45
N ARG A 275 -0.44 26.36 -12.33
CA ARG A 275 0.02 25.23 -11.50
C ARG A 275 -1.15 24.39 -10.99
N PHE A 276 -2.17 25.01 -10.39
CA PHE A 276 -3.37 24.30 -9.93
C PHE A 276 -4.17 23.69 -11.10
N ALA A 277 -4.22 24.37 -12.25
CA ALA A 277 -4.87 23.86 -13.45
C ALA A 277 -4.20 22.58 -13.98
N CYS A 278 -2.85 22.53 -13.96
CA CYS A 278 -2.06 21.41 -14.49
C CYS A 278 -2.02 20.16 -13.59
N ASP A 279 -2.49 20.24 -12.34
CA ASP A 279 -2.70 19.04 -11.51
C ASP A 279 -3.82 18.13 -12.07
N ASN A 280 -4.72 18.67 -12.91
CA ASN A 280 -5.70 17.88 -13.66
C ASN A 280 -5.09 17.37 -15.00
N PRO A 281 -5.06 16.05 -15.27
CA PRO A 281 -4.37 15.50 -16.43
C PRO A 281 -4.99 15.93 -17.77
N THR A 282 -6.31 16.08 -17.85
CA THR A 282 -7.00 16.55 -19.07
C THR A 282 -6.61 17.99 -19.40
N THR A 283 -6.48 18.84 -18.38
CA THR A 283 -6.02 20.22 -18.53
C THR A 283 -4.54 20.29 -18.90
N ALA A 284 -3.70 19.43 -18.34
CA ALA A 284 -2.29 19.30 -18.72
C ALA A 284 -2.10 18.85 -20.19
N GLU A 285 -2.97 17.96 -20.70
CA GLU A 285 -2.96 17.60 -22.11
C GLU A 285 -3.43 18.75 -23.02
N LEU A 286 -4.48 19.49 -22.64
CA LEU A 286 -4.90 20.69 -23.38
C LEU A 286 -3.78 21.75 -23.41
N PHE A 287 -3.09 21.97 -22.29
CA PHE A 287 -1.96 22.90 -22.18
C PHE A 287 -0.81 22.53 -23.14
N ASN A 288 -0.57 21.23 -23.37
CA ASN A 288 0.33 20.79 -24.42
C ASN A 288 -0.22 21.11 -25.83
N ASP A 289 -1.50 20.84 -26.06
CA ASP A 289 -2.12 20.90 -27.40
C ASP A 289 -2.29 22.34 -27.91
N ILE A 290 -2.46 23.32 -27.03
CA ILE A 290 -2.42 24.77 -27.35
C ILE A 290 -0.99 25.32 -27.51
N GLY A 291 0.04 24.48 -27.32
CA GLY A 291 1.46 24.88 -27.41
C GLY A 291 2.03 25.51 -26.13
N GLY A 292 1.29 25.50 -25.02
CA GLY A 292 1.68 26.12 -23.75
C GLY A 292 3.00 25.61 -23.18
N ILE A 293 3.37 24.34 -23.40
CA ILE A 293 4.70 23.81 -23.01
C ILE A 293 5.84 24.60 -23.66
N LYS A 294 5.70 24.97 -24.94
CA LYS A 294 6.72 25.77 -25.63
C LYS A 294 6.80 27.18 -25.05
N GLN A 295 5.65 27.76 -24.70
CA GLN A 295 5.56 29.11 -24.17
C GLN A 295 6.11 29.20 -22.74
N ILE A 296 5.80 28.25 -21.86
CA ILE A 296 6.33 28.24 -20.48
C ILE A 296 7.84 27.97 -20.45
N LEU A 297 8.39 27.16 -21.38
CA LEU A 297 9.84 26.98 -21.51
C LEU A 297 10.53 28.23 -22.05
N LYS A 298 9.94 28.93 -23.03
CA LYS A 298 10.43 30.25 -23.46
C LYS A 298 10.37 31.27 -22.32
N TYR A 299 9.32 31.26 -21.51
CA TYR A 299 9.20 32.13 -20.33
C TYR A 299 10.32 31.86 -19.30
N ILE A 300 10.72 30.59 -19.13
CA ILE A 300 11.88 30.18 -18.29
C ILE A 300 13.21 30.68 -18.88
N GLU A 301 13.34 30.76 -20.21
CA GLU A 301 14.51 31.34 -20.90
C GLU A 301 14.60 32.87 -20.74
N ASP A 302 13.46 33.55 -20.85
CA ASP A 302 13.38 35.02 -20.86
C ASP A 302 13.39 35.64 -19.44
N THR A 303 12.93 34.93 -18.40
CA THR A 303 12.78 35.51 -17.05
C THR A 303 14.10 35.60 -16.26
N SER A 304 14.39 36.80 -15.73
CA SER A 304 15.53 37.02 -14.81
C SER A 304 15.19 36.82 -13.33
N HIS A 305 13.90 36.68 -12.98
CA HIS A 305 13.46 36.57 -11.59
C HIS A 305 13.46 35.13 -11.10
N SER A 306 14.32 34.82 -10.13
CA SER A 306 14.46 33.47 -9.58
C SER A 306 13.16 32.85 -9.04
N LYS A 307 12.20 33.66 -8.55
CA LYS A 307 10.88 33.18 -8.09
C LYS A 307 9.96 32.78 -9.24
N LEU A 308 9.89 33.60 -10.29
CA LEU A 308 9.05 33.31 -11.46
C LEU A 308 9.61 32.13 -12.26
N PHE A 309 10.95 32.03 -12.37
CA PHE A 309 11.64 30.84 -12.88
C PHE A 309 11.26 29.57 -12.10
N MET A 310 11.30 29.60 -10.76
CA MET A 310 10.94 28.43 -9.93
C MET A 310 9.54 27.92 -10.22
N GLU A 311 8.53 28.80 -10.21
CA GLU A 311 7.14 28.39 -10.40
C GLU A 311 6.88 27.92 -11.84
N ALA A 312 7.44 28.61 -12.84
CA ALA A 312 7.33 28.19 -14.23
C ALA A 312 7.98 26.82 -14.48
N LEU A 313 9.14 26.54 -13.85
CA LEU A 313 9.78 25.23 -13.90
C LEU A 313 8.97 24.14 -13.18
N ASP A 314 8.33 24.45 -12.05
CA ASP A 314 7.41 23.52 -11.36
C ASP A 314 6.20 23.16 -12.23
N ILE A 315 5.61 24.14 -12.93
CA ILE A 315 4.55 23.88 -13.93
C ILE A 315 5.07 22.98 -15.05
N ALA A 316 6.24 23.28 -15.62
CA ALA A 316 6.86 22.47 -16.67
C ALA A 316 7.10 21.03 -16.20
N VAL A 317 7.52 20.83 -14.95
CA VAL A 317 7.67 19.51 -14.33
C VAL A 317 6.33 18.81 -14.12
N ARG A 318 5.27 19.47 -13.65
CA ARG A 318 3.94 18.83 -13.49
C ARG A 318 3.37 18.28 -14.79
N LEU A 319 3.59 18.98 -15.90
CA LEU A 319 3.15 18.56 -17.23
C LEU A 319 3.79 17.20 -17.65
N SER A 320 4.93 16.84 -17.07
CA SER A 320 5.58 15.53 -17.24
C SER A 320 4.84 14.35 -16.61
N HIS A 321 3.78 14.56 -15.84
CA HIS A 321 2.92 13.46 -15.36
C HIS A 321 2.24 12.73 -16.54
N THR A 322 1.88 13.45 -17.60
CA THR A 322 1.28 12.87 -18.82
C THR A 322 2.35 12.32 -19.78
N SER A 323 2.04 11.24 -20.49
CA SER A 323 2.97 10.66 -21.48
C SER A 323 3.20 11.59 -22.68
N ARG A 324 2.17 12.33 -23.09
CA ARG A 324 2.23 13.36 -24.14
C ARG A 324 3.12 14.54 -23.70
N GLY A 325 2.93 15.02 -22.48
CA GLY A 325 3.74 16.08 -21.87
C GLY A 325 5.23 15.73 -21.79
N ARG A 326 5.61 14.51 -21.34
CA ARG A 326 7.02 14.08 -21.34
C ARG A 326 7.66 14.15 -22.73
N LYS A 327 6.94 13.69 -23.77
CA LYS A 327 7.43 13.76 -25.16
C LYS A 327 7.63 15.22 -25.61
N ALA A 328 6.68 16.10 -25.31
CA ALA A 328 6.77 17.50 -25.69
C ALA A 328 7.89 18.24 -24.94
N LEU A 329 7.96 18.11 -23.61
CA LEU A 329 9.02 18.67 -22.77
C LEU A 329 10.42 18.21 -23.22
N TYR A 330 10.58 16.92 -23.59
CA TYR A 330 11.82 16.43 -24.18
C TYR A 330 12.14 17.10 -25.52
N THR A 331 11.15 17.22 -26.41
CA THR A 331 11.29 17.87 -27.72
C THR A 331 11.74 19.34 -27.61
N TYR A 332 11.36 20.01 -26.52
CA TYR A 332 11.74 21.40 -26.21
C TYR A 332 12.91 21.51 -25.20
N GLY A 333 13.64 20.42 -24.93
CA GLY A 333 14.93 20.48 -24.21
C GLY A 333 14.87 20.56 -22.68
N ILE A 334 13.77 20.15 -22.02
CA ILE A 334 13.64 20.21 -20.54
C ILE A 334 14.82 19.56 -19.78
N VAL A 335 15.44 18.52 -20.36
CA VAL A 335 16.47 17.71 -19.70
C VAL A 335 17.69 18.55 -19.35
N ASP A 336 18.10 19.45 -20.26
CA ASP A 336 19.21 20.37 -20.06
C ASP A 336 18.91 21.39 -18.93
N TYR A 337 17.70 21.94 -18.87
CA TYR A 337 17.28 22.80 -17.74
C TYR A 337 17.36 22.08 -16.39
N LEU A 338 16.85 20.85 -16.32
CA LEU A 338 16.87 20.04 -15.10
C LEU A 338 18.32 19.68 -14.69
N LEU A 339 19.18 19.32 -15.64
CA LEU A 339 20.59 19.01 -15.39
C LEU A 339 21.39 20.24 -14.95
N ARG A 340 21.24 21.39 -15.63
CA ARG A 340 21.86 22.66 -15.22
C ARG A 340 21.44 23.07 -13.81
N THR A 341 20.17 22.90 -13.46
CA THR A 341 19.64 23.25 -12.14
C THR A 341 20.09 22.27 -11.06
N LEU A 342 20.25 20.98 -11.39
CA LEU A 342 20.82 19.97 -10.49
C LEU A 342 22.32 20.19 -10.22
N MET A 343 23.09 20.56 -11.25
CA MET A 343 24.56 20.73 -11.15
C MET A 343 24.99 22.13 -10.72
N GLY A 344 24.10 23.13 -10.83
CA GLY A 344 24.35 24.52 -10.45
C GLY A 344 24.17 24.78 -8.95
N ASN A 345 24.79 25.85 -8.45
CA ASN A 345 24.57 26.32 -7.07
C ASN A 345 23.28 27.15 -6.98
N VAL A 346 22.15 26.47 -6.81
CA VAL A 346 20.80 27.07 -6.86
C VAL A 346 20.10 27.10 -5.48
N GLN A 347 18.98 27.83 -5.39
CA GLN A 347 18.16 27.89 -4.18
C GLN A 347 17.62 26.50 -3.80
N ALA A 348 17.50 26.21 -2.50
CA ALA A 348 17.18 24.87 -1.99
C ALA A 348 15.92 24.22 -2.62
N ASN A 349 14.88 25.00 -2.91
CA ASN A 349 13.64 24.51 -3.52
C ASN A 349 13.83 24.06 -5.00
N MET A 350 14.83 24.59 -5.71
CA MET A 350 15.10 24.23 -7.12
C MET A 350 15.55 22.77 -7.26
N TYR A 351 16.29 22.23 -6.28
CA TYR A 351 16.70 20.82 -6.28
C TYR A 351 15.49 19.88 -6.14
N GLU A 352 14.44 20.29 -5.42
CA GLU A 352 13.20 19.52 -5.26
C GLU A 352 12.49 19.35 -6.62
N ILE A 353 12.25 20.47 -7.30
CA ILE A 353 11.64 20.52 -8.63
C ILE A 353 12.50 19.75 -9.65
N SER A 354 13.82 19.97 -9.64
CA SER A 354 14.74 19.38 -10.62
C SER A 354 14.86 17.87 -10.47
N CYS A 355 15.04 17.38 -9.25
CA CYS A 355 15.08 15.94 -9.00
C CYS A 355 13.74 15.28 -9.32
N HIS A 356 12.61 15.89 -8.95
CA HIS A 356 11.29 15.35 -9.28
C HIS A 356 11.09 15.29 -10.81
N GLY A 357 11.45 16.35 -11.54
CA GLY A 357 11.43 16.40 -13.00
C GLY A 357 12.32 15.35 -13.66
N ILE A 358 13.55 15.15 -13.17
CA ILE A 358 14.45 14.09 -13.64
C ILE A 358 13.78 12.72 -13.47
N GLY A 359 13.26 12.41 -12.27
CA GLY A 359 12.58 11.14 -11.99
C GLY A 359 11.31 10.92 -12.82
N MET A 360 10.59 11.98 -13.21
CA MET A 360 9.48 11.86 -14.16
C MET A 360 9.96 11.64 -15.59
N MET A 361 11.00 12.36 -16.03
CA MET A 361 11.50 12.30 -17.41
C MET A 361 12.15 10.96 -17.75
N THR A 362 12.69 10.22 -16.78
CA THR A 362 13.15 8.83 -17.01
C THR A 362 12.03 7.88 -17.47
N LEU A 363 10.75 8.23 -17.24
CA LEU A 363 9.59 7.49 -17.78
C LEU A 363 9.34 7.74 -19.28
N TYR A 364 10.28 8.40 -19.98
CA TYR A 364 10.31 8.56 -21.43
C TYR A 364 11.66 8.10 -22.00
N ASN A 365 11.63 7.06 -22.84
CA ASN A 365 12.81 6.28 -23.22
C ASN A 365 13.98 7.06 -23.87
N GLN A 366 13.75 8.22 -24.51
CA GLN A 366 14.84 9.04 -25.04
C GLN A 366 15.49 9.90 -23.95
N ALA A 367 14.68 10.58 -23.13
CA ALA A 367 15.16 11.32 -21.97
C ALA A 367 15.90 10.41 -20.97
N ALA A 368 15.42 9.18 -20.75
CA ALA A 368 16.11 8.19 -19.93
C ALA A 368 17.55 7.89 -20.42
N LYS A 369 17.74 7.72 -21.73
CA LYS A 369 19.08 7.47 -22.32
C LYS A 369 20.01 8.66 -22.21
N GLU A 370 19.47 9.86 -22.33
CA GLU A 370 20.22 11.11 -22.18
C GLU A 370 20.64 11.35 -20.73
N LEU A 371 19.71 11.13 -19.78
CA LEU A 371 19.99 11.20 -18.34
C LEU A 371 21.04 10.15 -17.90
N THR A 372 20.97 8.92 -18.43
CA THR A 372 21.99 7.86 -18.23
C THR A 372 23.35 8.17 -18.91
N ALA A 373 23.38 9.08 -19.89
CA ALA A 373 24.62 9.53 -20.53
C ALA A 373 25.25 10.75 -19.82
N SER A 374 24.54 11.38 -18.89
CA SER A 374 25.04 12.41 -17.99
C SER A 374 25.40 11.81 -16.62
N ASP A 375 26.32 12.42 -15.87
CA ASP A 375 26.72 12.01 -14.50
C ASP A 375 25.62 12.27 -13.43
N CYS A 376 24.36 12.04 -13.80
CA CYS A 376 23.18 12.44 -13.05
C CYS A 376 23.04 11.68 -11.73
N VAL A 377 23.41 10.40 -11.69
CA VAL A 377 23.29 9.56 -10.48
C VAL A 377 24.16 10.12 -9.36
N LYS A 378 25.40 10.50 -9.68
CA LYS A 378 26.30 11.19 -8.74
C LYS A 378 25.71 12.48 -8.19
N HIS A 379 25.24 13.38 -9.06
CA HIS A 379 24.71 14.68 -8.61
C HIS A 379 23.41 14.55 -7.80
N VAL A 380 22.51 13.64 -8.18
CA VAL A 380 21.30 13.31 -7.38
C VAL A 380 21.68 12.75 -6.02
N LEU A 381 22.70 11.89 -5.95
CA LEU A 381 23.20 11.36 -4.68
C LEU A 381 23.80 12.47 -3.79
N ASP A 382 24.48 13.46 -4.38
CA ASP A 382 25.04 14.58 -3.62
C ASP A 382 23.96 15.53 -3.07
N VAL A 383 22.84 15.72 -3.78
CA VAL A 383 21.63 16.37 -3.23
C VAL A 383 21.05 15.56 -2.06
N LEU A 384 20.97 14.23 -2.18
CA LEU A 384 20.47 13.35 -1.12
C LEU A 384 21.37 13.39 0.15
N LYS A 385 22.69 13.54 -0.04
CA LYS A 385 23.69 13.70 1.03
C LYS A 385 23.63 15.04 1.77
N ASN A 386 23.14 16.10 1.13
CA ASN A 386 23.21 17.46 1.68
C ASN A 386 22.22 17.67 2.84
N GLU A 387 22.72 17.61 4.07
CA GLU A 387 21.92 17.78 5.30
C GLU A 387 21.32 19.18 5.49
N ASN A 388 21.81 20.20 4.75
CA ASN A 388 21.24 21.54 4.78
C ASN A 388 19.93 21.66 3.98
N LEU A 389 19.61 20.68 3.14
CA LEU A 389 18.38 20.67 2.34
C LEU A 389 17.21 20.10 3.15
N LYS A 390 16.02 20.66 2.90
CA LYS A 390 14.76 20.13 3.44
C LYS A 390 14.57 18.68 3.03
N PHE A 391 13.88 17.91 3.87
CA PHE A 391 13.55 16.52 3.56
C PHE A 391 12.72 16.35 2.28
N SER A 392 11.93 17.35 1.86
CA SER A 392 11.21 17.34 0.58
C SER A 392 12.16 17.25 -0.62
N ALA A 393 13.19 18.11 -0.68
CA ALA A 393 14.22 18.06 -1.72
C ALA A 393 15.03 16.74 -1.68
N ARG A 394 15.35 16.24 -0.49
CA ARG A 394 16.05 14.95 -0.31
C ARG A 394 15.17 13.75 -0.73
N GLN A 395 13.87 13.80 -0.47
CA GLN A 395 12.89 12.80 -0.92
C GLN A 395 12.71 12.84 -2.44
N ALA A 396 12.68 14.03 -3.06
CA ALA A 396 12.67 14.18 -4.51
C ALA A 396 13.97 13.62 -5.15
N ALA A 397 15.13 13.86 -4.53
CA ALA A 397 16.40 13.25 -4.96
C ALA A 397 16.39 11.72 -4.85
N LEU A 398 15.89 11.16 -3.75
CA LEU A 398 15.75 9.70 -3.60
C LEU A 398 14.76 9.10 -4.60
N PHE A 399 13.69 9.83 -4.92
CA PHE A 399 12.75 9.45 -5.97
C PHE A 399 13.44 9.41 -7.33
N ALA A 400 14.17 10.46 -7.70
CA ALA A 400 14.95 10.54 -8.94
C ALA A 400 15.95 9.37 -9.05
N LEU A 401 16.70 9.12 -7.97
CA LEU A 401 17.66 8.02 -7.88
C LEU A 401 16.98 6.67 -8.11
N ASN A 402 15.85 6.41 -7.45
CA ASN A 402 15.07 5.18 -7.64
C ASN A 402 14.63 4.98 -9.09
N GLN A 403 14.17 6.04 -9.76
CA GLN A 403 13.74 5.92 -11.16
C GLN A 403 14.93 5.71 -12.10
N LEU A 404 16.05 6.43 -11.91
CA LEU A 404 17.29 6.21 -12.67
C LEU A 404 17.77 4.76 -12.58
N LEU A 405 17.82 4.18 -11.38
CA LEU A 405 18.20 2.77 -11.14
C LEU A 405 17.21 1.77 -11.79
N LYS A 406 15.92 2.11 -11.86
CA LYS A 406 14.89 1.29 -12.51
C LYS A 406 14.97 1.33 -14.04
N CYS A 407 15.59 2.36 -14.63
CA CYS A 407 15.58 2.59 -16.08
C CYS A 407 16.77 1.96 -16.84
N ASP A 408 17.98 1.97 -16.28
CA ASP A 408 19.15 1.34 -16.91
C ASP A 408 20.08 0.73 -15.85
N VAL A 409 20.62 -0.46 -16.13
CA VAL A 409 21.62 -1.14 -15.29
C VAL A 409 22.93 -0.34 -15.19
N LYS A 410 23.24 0.51 -16.18
CA LYS A 410 24.38 1.43 -16.11
C LYS A 410 24.31 2.39 -14.92
N ASN A 411 23.11 2.90 -14.60
CA ASN A 411 22.90 3.80 -13.47
C ASN A 411 23.14 3.07 -12.13
N CYS A 412 22.82 1.76 -12.09
CA CYS A 412 23.16 0.90 -10.95
C CYS A 412 24.67 0.69 -10.83
N GLN A 413 25.38 0.49 -11.94
CA GLN A 413 26.84 0.37 -11.95
C GLN A 413 27.50 1.68 -11.51
N GLU A 414 27.12 2.83 -12.08
CA GLU A 414 27.64 4.15 -11.69
C GLU A 414 27.48 4.39 -10.19
N LEU A 415 26.29 4.08 -9.62
CA LEU A 415 26.06 4.23 -8.18
C LEU A 415 27.00 3.36 -7.33
N LEU A 416 27.34 2.15 -7.79
CA LEU A 416 28.24 1.24 -7.09
C LEU A 416 29.71 1.69 -7.21
N ASP A 417 30.09 2.19 -8.38
CA ASP A 417 31.43 2.69 -8.71
C ASP A 417 31.77 3.95 -7.90
N ILE A 418 30.80 4.86 -7.68
CA ILE A 418 30.94 6.03 -6.80
C ILE A 418 30.74 5.69 -5.30
N HIS A 419 30.62 4.41 -4.96
CA HIS A 419 30.39 3.90 -3.60
C HIS A 419 29.11 4.43 -2.92
N GLY A 420 28.08 4.77 -3.69
CA GLY A 420 26.82 5.34 -3.19
C GLY A 420 26.04 4.40 -2.25
N GLN A 421 26.19 3.08 -2.41
CA GLN A 421 25.66 2.06 -1.52
C GLN A 421 26.12 2.25 -0.05
N ASN A 422 27.31 2.81 0.18
CA ASN A 422 27.79 3.10 1.53
C ASN A 422 27.00 4.22 2.20
N TYR A 423 26.50 5.20 1.42
CA TYR A 423 25.63 6.25 1.95
C TYR A 423 24.20 5.74 2.18
N LEU A 424 23.69 4.87 1.31
CA LEU A 424 22.41 4.17 1.53
C LEU A 424 22.44 3.35 2.83
N LEU A 425 23.52 2.59 3.04
CA LEU A 425 23.78 1.87 4.29
C LEU A 425 23.87 2.80 5.51
N TRP A 426 24.55 3.93 5.38
CA TRP A 426 24.65 4.92 6.44
C TRP A 426 23.28 5.48 6.85
N LEU A 427 22.40 5.79 5.88
CA LEU A 427 21.01 6.22 6.14
C LEU A 427 20.23 5.16 6.92
N MET A 428 20.32 3.89 6.53
CA MET A 428 19.67 2.78 7.23
C MET A 428 20.14 2.63 8.68
N LYS A 429 21.41 2.91 8.95
CA LYS A 429 21.99 2.88 10.31
C LYS A 429 21.62 4.12 11.16
N GLN A 430 21.02 5.18 10.60
CA GLN A 430 20.53 6.36 11.35
C GLN A 430 19.17 6.10 12.04
N THR A 431 19.14 5.21 13.03
CA THR A 431 17.94 4.93 13.81
C THR A 431 17.65 6.05 14.85
N GLY A 432 16.38 6.19 15.26
CA GLY A 432 15.96 7.20 16.25
C GLY A 432 15.32 8.47 15.69
N GLY A 433 14.53 8.38 14.61
CA GLY A 433 13.66 9.48 14.13
C GLY A 433 14.37 10.63 13.40
N LYS A 434 15.70 10.55 13.21
CA LYS A 434 16.48 11.53 12.44
C LYS A 434 16.20 11.52 10.94
N VAL A 435 15.73 10.39 10.40
CA VAL A 435 15.43 10.19 8.99
C VAL A 435 13.94 9.77 8.87
N PRO A 436 13.13 10.44 8.02
CA PRO A 436 11.76 10.03 7.73
C PRO A 436 11.67 8.60 7.19
N VAL A 437 10.59 7.88 7.52
CA VAL A 437 10.41 6.48 7.12
C VAL A 437 10.31 6.32 5.60
N GLU A 438 9.76 7.32 4.91
CA GLU A 438 9.62 7.39 3.46
C GLU A 438 10.99 7.33 2.76
N ILE A 439 12.00 7.98 3.35
CA ILE A 439 13.39 7.93 2.88
C ILE A 439 13.98 6.54 3.12
N LEU A 440 13.77 5.95 4.30
CA LEU A 440 14.29 4.61 4.61
C LEU A 440 13.67 3.53 3.70
N VAL A 441 12.37 3.62 3.41
CA VAL A 441 11.68 2.73 2.44
C VAL A 441 12.25 2.93 1.03
N GLY A 442 12.41 4.16 0.57
CA GLY A 442 12.99 4.44 -0.75
C GLY A 442 14.44 3.97 -0.89
N VAL A 443 15.24 4.05 0.18
CA VAL A 443 16.62 3.50 0.23
C VAL A 443 16.61 1.98 0.03
N ILE A 444 15.69 1.28 0.68
CA ILE A 444 15.51 -0.17 0.48
C ILE A 444 15.02 -0.48 -0.95
N GLU A 445 14.17 0.35 -1.55
CA GLU A 445 13.81 0.19 -2.97
C GLU A 445 15.01 0.32 -3.92
N CYS A 446 15.95 1.22 -3.65
CA CYS A 446 17.20 1.31 -4.43
C CYS A 446 17.98 -0.01 -4.34
N ILE A 447 18.17 -0.55 -3.13
CA ILE A 447 18.90 -1.81 -2.89
C ILE A 447 18.20 -2.98 -3.58
N ILE A 448 16.87 -3.10 -3.47
CA ILE A 448 16.08 -4.12 -4.18
C ILE A 448 16.24 -3.98 -5.70
N THR A 449 16.25 -2.76 -6.22
CA THR A 449 16.37 -2.49 -7.66
C THR A 449 17.74 -2.95 -8.18
N ILE A 450 18.83 -2.65 -7.47
CA ILE A 450 20.18 -3.11 -7.81
C ILE A 450 20.25 -4.65 -7.71
N ALA A 451 19.77 -5.24 -6.60
CA ALA A 451 19.81 -6.69 -6.36
C ALA A 451 18.99 -7.53 -7.34
N ARG A 452 18.03 -6.93 -8.07
CA ARG A 452 17.33 -7.63 -9.15
C ARG A 452 18.26 -7.99 -10.31
N TYR A 453 19.22 -7.14 -10.64
CA TYR A 453 20.20 -7.38 -11.70
C TYR A 453 21.24 -8.40 -11.25
N GLN A 454 21.20 -9.61 -11.83
CA GLN A 454 22.05 -10.74 -11.43
C GLN A 454 23.55 -10.39 -11.40
N ALA A 455 24.04 -9.64 -12.39
CA ALA A 455 25.45 -9.25 -12.50
C ALA A 455 25.95 -8.34 -11.36
N LEU A 456 25.05 -7.68 -10.62
CA LEU A 456 25.40 -6.74 -9.53
C LEU A 456 25.21 -7.35 -8.13
N ARG A 457 24.68 -8.58 -8.04
CA ARG A 457 24.34 -9.24 -6.76
C ARG A 457 25.57 -9.42 -5.87
N ASP A 458 26.69 -9.86 -6.42
CA ASP A 458 27.94 -10.08 -5.68
C ASP A 458 28.52 -8.77 -5.10
N THR A 459 28.15 -7.61 -5.64
CA THR A 459 28.59 -6.28 -5.16
C THR A 459 27.64 -5.67 -4.12
N ILE A 460 26.32 -5.86 -4.28
CA ILE A 460 25.31 -5.27 -3.37
C ILE A 460 24.94 -6.18 -2.18
N ILE A 461 25.12 -7.50 -2.29
CA ILE A 461 24.83 -8.44 -1.20
C ILE A 461 26.06 -8.55 -0.30
N THR A 462 26.19 -7.59 0.63
CA THR A 462 27.25 -7.56 1.64
C THR A 462 26.72 -7.87 3.04
N GLY A 463 27.58 -8.41 3.91
CA GLY A 463 27.23 -8.69 5.31
C GLY A 463 26.75 -7.45 6.06
N ASP A 464 27.37 -6.29 5.81
CA ASP A 464 26.95 -4.99 6.38
C ASP A 464 25.52 -4.58 6.01
N ILE A 465 25.13 -4.78 4.74
CA ILE A 465 23.78 -4.45 4.27
C ILE A 465 22.77 -5.43 4.85
N ILE A 466 23.07 -6.74 4.85
CA ILE A 466 22.19 -7.75 5.44
C ILE A 466 22.03 -7.55 6.95
N ASP A 467 23.11 -7.25 7.69
CA ASP A 467 23.04 -6.92 9.13
C ASP A 467 22.18 -5.67 9.39
N ALA A 468 22.36 -4.60 8.61
CA ALA A 468 21.54 -3.40 8.75
C ALA A 468 20.05 -3.65 8.44
N ILE A 469 19.74 -4.50 7.46
CA ILE A 469 18.36 -4.95 7.17
C ILE A 469 17.81 -5.75 8.35
N CYS A 470 18.55 -6.72 8.89
CA CYS A 470 18.12 -7.53 10.03
C CYS A 470 17.98 -6.72 11.33
N ALA A 471 18.86 -5.75 11.59
CA ALA A 471 18.79 -4.86 12.75
C ALA A 471 17.51 -4.00 12.75
N SER A 472 16.92 -3.71 11.58
CA SER A 472 15.63 -3.00 11.50
C SER A 472 14.48 -3.75 12.19
N PHE A 473 14.60 -5.07 12.37
CA PHE A 473 13.59 -5.91 12.98
C PHE A 473 13.49 -5.75 14.51
N GLU A 474 14.55 -5.24 15.14
CA GLU A 474 14.62 -4.97 16.58
C GLU A 474 13.98 -3.61 16.94
N LEU A 475 13.64 -2.77 15.95
CA LEU A 475 13.07 -1.45 16.18
C LEU A 475 11.64 -1.52 16.75
N SER A 476 11.42 -0.89 17.92
CA SER A 476 10.13 -0.91 18.62
C SER A 476 9.14 0.17 18.17
N CYS A 477 9.54 1.10 17.30
CA CYS A 477 8.73 2.24 16.88
C CYS A 477 7.70 1.87 15.80
N ILE A 478 6.43 2.28 15.98
CA ILE A 478 5.31 1.94 15.08
C ILE A 478 5.42 2.65 13.73
N SER A 479 5.99 3.86 13.67
CA SER A 479 6.20 4.57 12.40
C SER A 479 7.19 3.90 11.46
N MET A 480 7.98 2.92 11.95
CA MET A 480 8.96 2.18 11.14
C MET A 480 8.37 0.90 10.52
N ASN A 481 7.05 0.72 10.54
CA ASN A 481 6.41 -0.50 10.05
C ASN A 481 6.66 -0.75 8.55
N ASP A 482 6.53 0.27 7.71
CA ASP A 482 6.73 0.12 6.26
C ASP A 482 8.20 -0.14 5.92
N PHE A 483 9.13 0.43 6.68
CA PHE A 483 10.57 0.13 6.56
C PHE A 483 10.88 -1.34 6.89
N LYS A 484 10.32 -1.90 7.97
CA LYS A 484 10.46 -3.33 8.30
C LYS A 484 9.91 -4.24 7.18
N ILE A 485 8.76 -3.88 6.59
CA ILE A 485 8.14 -4.63 5.49
C ILE A 485 9.02 -4.55 4.22
N ALA A 486 9.57 -3.39 3.91
CA ALA A 486 10.53 -3.21 2.83
C ALA A 486 11.81 -4.06 3.07
N CYS A 487 12.33 -4.08 4.29
CA CYS A 487 13.45 -4.93 4.71
C CYS A 487 13.17 -6.43 4.50
N CYS A 488 11.98 -6.93 4.84
CA CYS A 488 11.60 -8.31 4.52
C CYS A 488 11.63 -8.58 3.00
N LYS A 489 11.09 -7.67 2.18
CA LYS A 489 11.10 -7.75 0.71
C LYS A 489 12.52 -7.70 0.12
N ALA A 490 13.45 -7.00 0.77
CA ALA A 490 14.86 -6.98 0.39
C ALA A 490 15.52 -8.34 0.63
N LEU A 491 15.35 -8.94 1.82
CA LEU A 491 15.83 -10.29 2.10
C LEU A 491 15.21 -11.32 1.14
N SER A 492 13.92 -11.20 0.81
CA SER A 492 13.28 -12.05 -0.21
C SER A 492 13.90 -11.95 -1.60
N THR A 493 14.57 -10.83 -1.92
CA THR A 493 15.28 -10.65 -3.20
C THR A 493 16.73 -11.14 -3.10
N MET A 494 17.42 -10.85 -1.99
CA MET A 494 18.85 -11.12 -1.81
C MET A 494 19.14 -12.57 -1.43
N CYS A 495 18.31 -13.19 -0.59
CA CYS A 495 18.48 -14.57 -0.12
C CYS A 495 18.02 -15.64 -1.13
N ILE A 496 17.74 -15.25 -2.39
CA ILE A 496 17.73 -16.19 -3.52
C ILE A 496 19.17 -16.73 -3.73
N GLU A 497 20.17 -15.86 -3.59
CA GLU A 497 21.57 -16.21 -3.74
C GLU A 497 22.15 -16.92 -2.52
N LYS A 498 23.09 -17.82 -2.76
CA LYS A 498 23.81 -18.55 -1.70
C LYS A 498 24.54 -17.60 -0.74
N ILE A 499 25.14 -16.53 -1.26
CA ILE A 499 25.83 -15.50 -0.46
C ILE A 499 24.83 -14.80 0.47
N GLY A 500 23.67 -14.37 -0.05
CA GLY A 500 22.63 -13.72 0.76
C GLY A 500 22.14 -14.59 1.93
N LYS A 501 21.93 -15.88 1.68
CA LYS A 501 21.58 -16.85 2.74
C LYS A 501 22.68 -17.00 3.80
N GLN A 502 23.95 -17.04 3.38
CA GLN A 502 25.09 -17.15 4.29
C GLN A 502 25.28 -15.90 5.15
N GLU A 503 25.16 -14.70 4.57
CA GLU A 503 25.22 -13.45 5.33
C GLU A 503 24.01 -13.28 6.27
N PHE A 504 22.81 -13.72 5.85
CA PHE A 504 21.61 -13.71 6.71
C PHE A 504 21.77 -14.60 7.95
N LEU A 505 22.42 -15.77 7.82
CA LEU A 505 22.77 -16.62 8.96
C LEU A 505 23.84 -15.98 9.86
N LYS A 506 24.90 -15.37 9.29
CA LYS A 506 25.92 -14.66 10.07
C LYS A 506 25.36 -13.48 10.86
N ALA A 507 24.37 -12.78 10.31
CA ALA A 507 23.72 -11.62 10.93
C ALA A 507 22.65 -11.96 11.99
N GLN A 508 22.55 -13.23 12.43
CA GLN A 508 21.48 -13.72 13.33
C GLN A 508 20.07 -13.38 12.81
N GLY A 509 19.92 -13.46 11.48
CA GLY A 509 18.69 -13.13 10.77
C GLY A 509 17.48 -13.93 11.26
N PRO A 510 17.56 -15.26 11.46
CA PRO A 510 16.47 -16.05 12.02
C PRO A 510 16.07 -15.64 13.44
N GLU A 511 17.00 -15.26 14.30
CA GLU A 511 16.71 -14.80 15.66
C GLU A 511 16.02 -13.43 15.63
N ARG A 512 16.54 -12.49 14.83
CA ARG A 512 15.98 -11.14 14.69
C ARG A 512 14.61 -11.11 14.02
N LEU A 513 14.39 -11.94 13.00
CA LEU A 513 13.11 -12.04 12.29
C LEU A 513 11.96 -12.54 13.18
N TYR A 514 12.28 -13.29 14.24
CA TYR A 514 11.29 -13.82 15.18
C TYR A 514 10.55 -12.69 15.92
N ASN A 515 11.22 -11.56 16.15
CA ASN A 515 10.61 -10.36 16.73
C ASN A 515 9.46 -9.81 15.87
N LEU A 516 9.59 -9.85 14.54
CA LEU A 516 8.52 -9.41 13.63
C LEU A 516 7.33 -10.38 13.62
N LEU A 517 7.59 -11.69 13.66
CA LEU A 517 6.53 -12.70 13.73
C LEU A 517 5.71 -12.57 15.03
N CYS A 518 6.37 -12.16 16.10
CA CYS A 518 5.78 -11.89 17.42
C CYS A 518 5.15 -10.50 17.58
N ASP A 519 5.25 -9.59 16.60
CA ASP A 519 4.71 -8.22 16.73
C ASP A 519 3.18 -8.20 16.61
N VAL A 520 2.50 -8.46 17.73
CA VAL A 520 1.04 -8.51 17.85
C VAL A 520 0.35 -7.20 17.40
N LYS A 521 1.07 -6.06 17.35
CA LYS A 521 0.47 -4.76 17.00
C LYS A 521 0.23 -4.59 15.50
N SER A 522 0.96 -5.31 14.64
CA SER A 522 1.00 -5.03 13.20
C SER A 522 0.79 -6.28 12.33
N ILE A 523 -0.45 -6.44 11.84
CA ILE A 523 -0.82 -7.52 10.91
C ILE A 523 0.04 -7.52 9.64
N PRO A 524 0.33 -6.37 8.98
CA PRO A 524 1.17 -6.36 7.78
C PRO A 524 2.61 -6.84 8.03
N ILE A 525 3.20 -6.50 9.19
CA ILE A 525 4.53 -6.99 9.58
C ILE A 525 4.53 -8.51 9.76
N ARG A 526 3.58 -9.05 10.53
CA ARG A 526 3.49 -10.50 10.77
C ARG A 526 3.29 -11.27 9.45
N ASN A 527 2.53 -10.70 8.52
CA ASN A 527 2.36 -11.26 7.19
C ASN A 527 3.66 -11.21 6.35
N ALA A 528 4.38 -10.08 6.35
CA ALA A 528 5.66 -9.95 5.65
C ALA A 528 6.73 -10.90 6.21
N ALA A 529 6.77 -11.08 7.53
CA ALA A 529 7.65 -12.06 8.19
C ALA A 529 7.29 -13.50 7.79
N ALA A 530 6.00 -13.87 7.83
CA ALA A 530 5.52 -15.19 7.39
C ALA A 530 5.88 -15.49 5.92
N GLN A 531 5.73 -14.50 5.03
CA GLN A 531 6.10 -14.63 3.61
C GLN A 531 7.61 -14.80 3.41
N LEU A 532 8.44 -14.07 4.19
CA LEU A 532 9.89 -14.24 4.15
C LEU A 532 10.30 -15.64 4.62
N ILE A 533 9.76 -16.12 5.75
CA ILE A 533 10.04 -17.48 6.27
C ILE A 533 9.64 -18.52 5.22
N GLN A 534 8.44 -18.42 4.64
CA GLN A 534 7.94 -19.33 3.60
C GLN A 534 8.90 -19.43 2.40
N LEU A 535 9.49 -18.30 1.97
CA LEU A 535 10.46 -18.29 0.88
C LEU A 535 11.81 -18.91 1.29
N LEU A 536 12.31 -18.54 2.48
CA LEU A 536 13.62 -18.98 2.97
C LEU A 536 13.65 -20.48 3.30
N CYS A 537 12.54 -21.06 3.76
CA CYS A 537 12.38 -22.50 4.00
C CYS A 537 12.47 -23.38 2.73
N ALA A 538 12.55 -22.80 1.53
CA ALA A 538 12.94 -23.55 0.33
C ALA A 538 14.41 -24.02 0.39
N ASP A 539 15.24 -23.42 1.25
CA ASP A 539 16.58 -23.88 1.56
C ASP A 539 16.56 -24.79 2.81
N PRO A 540 17.03 -26.06 2.72
CA PRO A 540 16.99 -26.98 3.86
C PRO A 540 17.68 -26.45 5.12
N VAL A 541 18.83 -25.77 4.99
CA VAL A 541 19.62 -25.31 6.14
C VAL A 541 18.87 -24.20 6.88
N LEU A 542 18.25 -23.28 6.15
CA LEU A 542 17.40 -22.25 6.76
C LEU A 542 16.14 -22.86 7.36
N ALA A 543 15.53 -23.84 6.70
CA ALA A 543 14.33 -24.52 7.20
C ALA A 543 14.58 -25.23 8.54
N ASP A 544 15.66 -26.00 8.64
CA ASP A 544 16.11 -26.65 9.88
C ASP A 544 16.42 -25.61 10.98
N THR A 545 17.00 -24.46 10.60
CA THR A 545 17.28 -23.36 11.52
C THR A 545 15.99 -22.75 12.09
N PHE A 546 14.97 -22.47 11.25
CA PHE A 546 13.69 -21.94 11.72
C PHE A 546 12.93 -22.92 12.63
N VAL A 547 12.96 -24.21 12.30
CA VAL A 547 12.35 -25.27 13.14
C VAL A 547 13.05 -25.34 14.50
N SER A 548 14.39 -25.34 14.51
CA SER A 548 15.21 -25.32 15.73
C SER A 548 14.98 -24.06 16.58
N ALA A 549 14.80 -22.90 15.92
CA ALA A 549 14.44 -21.63 16.54
C ALA A 549 12.96 -21.54 17.01
N ARG A 550 12.24 -22.67 17.06
CA ARG A 550 10.88 -22.82 17.64
C ARG A 550 9.78 -22.00 16.97
N TYR A 551 10.00 -21.53 15.74
CA TYR A 551 9.00 -20.80 14.95
C TYR A 551 7.67 -21.54 14.86
N LEU A 552 7.72 -22.83 14.48
CA LEU A 552 6.54 -23.67 14.33
C LEU A 552 5.75 -23.82 15.63
N ASN A 553 6.42 -23.97 16.77
CA ASN A 553 5.78 -24.04 18.08
C ASN A 553 5.03 -22.74 18.42
N TYR A 554 5.64 -21.58 18.14
CA TYR A 554 4.98 -20.29 18.33
C TYR A 554 3.76 -20.13 17.41
N MET A 555 3.89 -20.50 16.13
CA MET A 555 2.82 -20.35 15.15
C MET A 555 1.60 -21.23 15.45
N LEU A 556 1.83 -22.46 15.92
CA LEU A 556 0.77 -23.40 16.31
C LEU A 556 0.08 -23.00 17.62
N ASN A 557 0.84 -22.52 18.61
CA ASN A 557 0.25 -21.96 19.84
C ASN A 557 -0.63 -20.72 19.58
N ASN A 558 -0.38 -20.01 18.48
CA ASN A 558 -1.11 -18.79 18.08
C ASN A 558 -1.98 -18.99 16.83
N ARG A 559 -2.47 -20.20 16.56
CA ARG A 559 -3.20 -20.58 15.33
C ARG A 559 -4.42 -19.70 15.01
N SER A 560 -5.04 -19.06 16.00
CA SER A 560 -6.10 -18.06 15.78
C SER A 560 -5.67 -16.88 14.90
N THR A 561 -4.37 -16.59 14.82
CA THR A 561 -3.75 -15.58 13.95
C THR A 561 -4.08 -15.80 12.46
N ALA A 562 -4.24 -17.05 12.02
CA ALA A 562 -4.51 -17.38 10.61
C ALA A 562 -5.81 -16.75 10.07
N ARG A 563 -6.75 -16.37 10.94
CA ARG A 563 -7.97 -15.62 10.56
C ARG A 563 -7.69 -14.19 10.08
N VAL A 564 -6.50 -13.67 10.35
CA VAL A 564 -6.15 -12.25 10.17
C VAL A 564 -4.86 -12.07 9.37
N VAL A 565 -3.89 -12.98 9.50
CA VAL A 565 -2.65 -13.01 8.71
C VAL A 565 -2.78 -14.08 7.61
N PRO A 566 -2.94 -13.70 6.32
CA PRO A 566 -3.22 -14.67 5.25
C PRO A 566 -2.14 -15.74 5.06
N SER A 567 -0.87 -15.38 5.25
CA SER A 567 0.26 -16.29 5.01
C SER A 567 0.61 -17.19 6.21
N TRP A 568 -0.22 -17.21 7.26
CA TRP A 568 0.09 -17.93 8.51
C TRP A 568 0.06 -19.45 8.34
N ASP A 569 -1.05 -19.98 7.81
CA ASP A 569 -1.21 -21.43 7.61
C ASP A 569 -0.27 -21.94 6.50
N THR A 570 -0.04 -21.17 5.43
CA THR A 570 0.92 -21.57 4.36
C THR A 570 2.36 -21.62 4.87
N CYS A 571 2.74 -20.74 5.78
CA CYS A 571 4.05 -20.78 6.44
C CYS A 571 4.15 -21.96 7.43
N ILE A 572 3.06 -22.32 8.12
CA ILE A 572 3.01 -23.54 8.97
C ILE A 572 3.21 -24.80 8.11
N GLU A 573 2.51 -24.93 6.98
CA GLU A 573 2.66 -26.10 6.10
C GLU A 573 4.08 -26.21 5.52
N VAL A 574 4.71 -25.10 5.14
CA VAL A 574 6.11 -25.13 4.65
C VAL A 574 7.11 -25.50 5.77
N LEU A 575 6.89 -25.05 7.01
CA LEU A 575 7.69 -25.50 8.17
C LEU A 575 7.44 -26.98 8.51
N PHE A 576 6.24 -27.50 8.27
CA PHE A 576 5.92 -28.92 8.41
C PHE A 576 6.59 -29.78 7.32
N ASP A 577 6.60 -29.32 6.07
CA ASP A 577 7.27 -30.00 4.95
C ASP A 577 8.80 -30.08 5.16
N ALA A 578 9.39 -29.07 5.80
CA ALA A 578 10.78 -29.07 6.21
C ALA A 578 11.09 -30.16 7.26
N HIS A 579 10.22 -30.32 8.26
CA HIS A 579 10.46 -31.24 9.38
C HIS A 579 9.32 -32.24 9.59
N LEU A 580 9.27 -33.26 8.73
CA LEU A 580 8.26 -34.31 8.75
C LEU A 580 8.02 -35.00 10.13
N PRO A 581 9.01 -35.21 11.03
CA PRO A 581 8.75 -35.80 12.35
C PRO A 581 7.71 -35.04 13.18
N ILE A 582 7.80 -33.71 13.20
CA ILE A 582 6.86 -32.87 13.97
C ILE A 582 5.53 -32.68 13.22
N LYS A 583 5.54 -32.67 11.88
CA LYS A 583 4.32 -32.76 11.05
C LYS A 583 3.51 -33.98 11.43
N PHE A 584 4.13 -35.18 11.45
CA PHE A 584 3.43 -36.41 11.78
C PHE A 584 2.94 -36.45 13.23
N ALA A 585 3.73 -35.94 14.18
CA ALA A 585 3.34 -35.91 15.59
C ALA A 585 2.11 -35.01 15.85
N LEU A 586 2.03 -33.85 15.20
CA LEU A 586 0.99 -32.85 15.48
C LEU A 586 -0.24 -32.98 14.59
N THR A 587 -0.10 -33.40 13.34
CA THR A 587 -1.23 -33.63 12.43
C THR A 587 -1.76 -35.07 12.46
N GLY A 588 -0.95 -36.02 12.97
CA GLY A 588 -1.20 -37.45 12.84
C GLY A 588 -1.08 -37.98 11.40
N ARG A 589 -0.59 -37.19 10.43
CA ARG A 589 -0.63 -37.57 9.01
C ARG A 589 0.63 -37.14 8.24
N LEU A 590 1.19 -38.07 7.49
CA LEU A 590 2.06 -37.79 6.34
C LEU A 590 1.29 -38.15 5.06
N SER A 591 1.31 -37.24 4.10
CA SER A 591 0.67 -37.39 2.80
C SER A 591 1.45 -38.32 1.85
N LEU A 592 0.90 -38.52 0.65
CA LEU A 592 1.55 -39.28 -0.43
C LEU A 592 2.87 -38.66 -0.94
N HIS A 593 3.12 -37.37 -0.65
CA HIS A 593 4.31 -36.63 -1.13
C HIS A 593 5.30 -36.28 -0.02
N ASP A 594 4.95 -36.53 1.26
CA ASP A 594 5.85 -36.41 2.39
C ASP A 594 6.82 -37.60 2.42
N ILE A 595 8.06 -37.42 1.95
CA ILE A 595 9.04 -38.50 1.77
C ILE A 595 9.98 -38.56 2.98
N THR A 596 9.94 -39.66 3.72
CA THR A 596 10.81 -39.90 4.89
C THR A 596 12.28 -40.06 4.49
N ARG A 597 13.15 -39.29 5.16
CA ARG A 597 14.61 -39.29 4.95
C ARG A 597 15.31 -40.00 6.10
N ASP A 598 16.62 -40.22 5.97
CA ASP A 598 17.45 -40.60 7.11
C ASP A 598 17.48 -39.45 8.13
N GLY A 599 17.47 -39.79 9.43
CA GLY A 599 17.16 -38.85 10.50
C GLY A 599 15.66 -38.69 10.80
N PHE A 600 14.74 -39.25 10.00
CA PHE A 600 13.30 -39.22 10.33
C PHE A 600 13.00 -40.08 11.57
N TYR A 601 12.20 -39.55 12.49
CA TYR A 601 11.83 -40.24 13.73
C TYR A 601 10.37 -40.05 14.12
N VAL A 602 9.87 -40.98 14.93
CA VAL A 602 8.47 -41.06 15.35
C VAL A 602 8.39 -41.49 16.81
N LEU A 603 7.69 -40.70 17.63
CA LEU A 603 7.31 -41.09 18.99
C LEU A 603 6.29 -42.24 18.93
N ARG A 604 6.44 -43.27 19.78
CA ARG A 604 5.40 -44.30 19.90
C ARG A 604 4.08 -43.71 20.40
N ARG A 605 4.14 -42.84 21.42
CA ARG A 605 3.01 -42.07 21.97
C ARG A 605 3.26 -40.57 21.81
N ASN A 606 2.24 -39.82 21.40
CA ASN A 606 2.32 -38.36 21.36
C ASN A 606 2.38 -37.83 22.80
N VAL A 607 3.50 -37.22 23.18
CA VAL A 607 3.72 -36.53 24.46
C VAL A 607 3.65 -35.02 24.27
N CYS A 608 3.24 -34.30 25.32
CA CYS A 608 3.25 -32.84 25.31
C CYS A 608 4.69 -32.34 25.41
N ALA A 609 5.06 -31.37 24.56
CA ALA A 609 6.42 -31.10 24.09
C ALA A 609 7.02 -32.27 23.25
N PHE A 610 7.07 -32.05 21.93
CA PHE A 610 7.75 -32.94 20.99
C PHE A 610 9.27 -32.79 21.14
N PRO A 611 10.04 -33.86 21.39
CA PRO A 611 11.48 -33.75 21.60
C PRO A 611 12.21 -33.62 20.25
N ILE A 612 13.22 -32.75 20.21
CA ILE A 612 14.16 -32.67 19.09
C ILE A 612 15.23 -33.74 19.29
N LEU A 613 15.51 -34.54 18.25
CA LEU A 613 16.44 -35.67 18.36
C LEU A 613 17.87 -35.23 18.72
N ASP A 614 18.33 -34.10 18.17
CA ASP A 614 19.65 -33.53 18.49
C ASP A 614 19.74 -33.03 19.94
N ASP A 615 18.64 -32.54 20.53
CA ASP A 615 18.60 -32.19 21.95
C ASP A 615 18.77 -33.45 22.82
N ILE A 616 18.13 -34.57 22.46
CA ILE A 616 18.28 -35.86 23.18
C ILE A 616 19.76 -36.30 23.17
N PHE A 617 20.41 -36.26 22.00
CA PHE A 617 21.82 -36.63 21.88
C PHE A 617 22.75 -35.64 22.60
N ARG A 618 22.50 -34.33 22.49
CA ARG A 618 23.30 -33.27 23.13
C ARG A 618 23.22 -33.31 24.66
N PHE A 619 22.03 -33.50 25.21
CA PHE A 619 21.82 -33.56 26.67
C PHE A 619 22.00 -34.97 27.26
N LYS A 620 22.22 -35.99 26.40
CA LYS A 620 22.59 -37.36 26.78
C LYS A 620 21.63 -38.03 27.78
N PHE A 621 20.33 -37.79 27.64
CA PHE A 621 19.29 -38.46 28.45
C PHE A 621 18.54 -39.51 27.63
N CYS A 622 18.14 -40.61 28.28
CA CYS A 622 17.32 -41.64 27.65
C CYS A 622 15.82 -41.25 27.72
N PRO A 623 15.07 -41.22 26.60
CA PRO A 623 13.63 -41.02 26.62
C PRO A 623 12.89 -42.10 27.42
N LEU A 624 11.76 -41.77 28.06
CA LEU A 624 10.93 -42.76 28.76
C LEU A 624 10.16 -43.65 27.76
N GLU A 625 9.46 -43.01 26.82
CA GLU A 625 8.73 -43.68 25.74
C GLU A 625 9.66 -44.01 24.56
N PRO A 626 9.41 -45.11 23.81
CA PRO A 626 10.18 -45.42 22.61
C PRO A 626 10.07 -44.33 21.53
N ILE A 627 11.21 -43.99 20.95
CA ILE A 627 11.34 -43.16 19.76
C ILE A 627 11.89 -44.05 18.65
N TYR A 628 11.13 -44.28 17.59
CA TYR A 628 11.58 -45.04 16.43
C TYR A 628 12.33 -44.11 15.48
N VAL A 629 13.53 -44.48 15.04
CA VAL A 629 14.35 -43.67 14.14
C VAL A 629 14.74 -44.44 12.88
N VAL A 630 14.82 -43.71 11.77
CA VAL A 630 15.22 -44.17 10.44
C VAL A 630 16.61 -43.65 10.14
N ASN A 631 17.59 -44.53 9.94
CA ASN A 631 18.89 -44.14 9.40
C ASN A 631 19.55 -45.29 8.63
N CYS A 632 19.63 -45.17 7.31
CA CYS A 632 20.20 -46.18 6.42
C CYS A 632 21.60 -45.80 5.90
N ILE A 633 22.18 -44.70 6.38
CA ILE A 633 23.48 -44.21 5.91
C ILE A 633 24.59 -45.04 6.56
N ARG A 634 25.28 -45.84 5.75
CA ARG A 634 26.57 -46.44 6.13
C ARG A 634 27.63 -45.34 6.03
N GLU A 635 28.34 -45.06 7.12
CA GLU A 635 29.60 -44.32 7.03
C GLU A 635 30.57 -45.16 6.21
N GLU A 636 31.15 -44.59 5.14
CA GLU A 636 32.29 -45.24 4.48
C GLU A 636 33.42 -45.35 5.51
N PRO A 637 34.07 -46.52 5.64
CA PRO A 637 35.19 -46.65 6.56
C PRO A 637 36.31 -45.75 6.07
N HIS A 638 36.58 -44.67 6.80
CA HIS A 638 37.83 -43.93 6.63
C HIS A 638 38.99 -44.94 6.70
N GLU A 639 39.80 -44.98 5.64
CA GLU A 639 41.07 -45.70 5.65
C GLU A 639 41.96 -45.08 6.73
N SER A 640 41.90 -45.62 7.94
CA SER A 640 42.85 -45.28 8.99
C SER A 640 44.20 -45.88 8.57
N ASN A 641 45.06 -45.02 8.02
CA ASN A 641 46.47 -45.30 7.79
C ASN A 641 47.10 -45.84 9.07
N LEU A 642 47.22 -47.17 9.14
CA LEU A 642 47.98 -47.88 10.16
C LEU A 642 49.46 -47.75 9.80
N GLU A 643 50.07 -46.63 10.15
CA GLU A 643 51.53 -46.56 10.22
C GLU A 643 52.02 -47.42 11.39
N GLU A 644 52.84 -48.43 11.07
CA GLU A 644 53.45 -49.32 12.05
C GLU A 644 54.49 -48.56 12.90
N GLY A 645 54.18 -48.36 14.18
CA GLY A 645 54.85 -47.35 15.02
C GLY A 645 55.35 -47.82 16.39
N LYS A 646 56.06 -48.97 16.46
CA LYS A 646 56.96 -49.43 17.55
C LYS A 646 56.45 -49.47 19.00
N GLN A 647 56.60 -50.65 19.60
CA GLN A 647 56.61 -50.84 21.06
C GLN A 647 57.78 -50.11 21.72
N GLU A 648 57.55 -49.46 22.86
CA GLU A 648 58.57 -49.33 23.91
C GLU A 648 57.97 -49.63 25.29
N ASN A 649 58.68 -50.46 26.06
CA ASN A 649 58.29 -50.87 27.41
C ASN A 649 58.68 -49.81 28.45
N THR A 650 57.80 -49.55 29.42
CA THR A 650 58.26 -49.25 30.79
C THR A 650 57.33 -49.87 31.84
N HIS A 651 57.92 -50.69 32.73
CA HIS A 651 57.24 -51.24 33.91
C HIS A 651 57.10 -50.17 35.01
N ILE A 652 55.90 -50.01 35.58
CA ILE A 652 55.75 -49.68 37.01
C ILE A 652 54.65 -50.55 37.62
N ASN A 653 55.03 -51.40 38.58
CA ASN A 653 54.11 -52.04 39.51
C ASN A 653 53.71 -51.05 40.61
N ASN A 654 52.42 -50.87 40.90
CA ASN A 654 51.92 -50.86 42.28
C ASN A 654 50.38 -50.83 42.43
N LYS A 655 49.92 -51.35 43.58
CA LYS A 655 48.50 -51.46 43.97
C LYS A 655 47.84 -50.10 44.23
N ARG A 656 46.68 -49.83 43.61
CA ARG A 656 45.38 -49.45 44.21
C ARG A 656 44.44 -48.81 43.17
N ASN A 657 43.15 -49.14 43.29
CA ASN A 657 41.96 -48.53 42.67
C ASN A 657 42.21 -47.41 41.64
N VAL A 658 42.13 -47.75 40.36
CA VAL A 658 42.12 -46.76 39.26
C VAL A 658 40.68 -46.34 38.98
N PHE A 659 40.38 -45.05 39.19
CA PHE A 659 39.18 -44.40 38.65
C PHE A 659 39.15 -44.57 37.13
N LEU A 660 38.03 -45.05 36.57
CA LEU A 660 37.81 -44.89 35.12
C LEU A 660 37.79 -43.40 34.80
N SER A 661 38.57 -42.99 33.81
CA SER A 661 38.69 -41.58 33.44
C SER A 661 37.38 -41.09 32.80
N GLN A 662 37.01 -39.84 33.13
CA GLN A 662 35.85 -39.16 32.56
C GLN A 662 35.89 -39.13 31.02
N ALA A 663 37.09 -39.19 30.42
CA ALA A 663 37.29 -39.27 28.98
C ALA A 663 36.80 -40.59 28.37
N ILE A 664 37.07 -41.75 28.99
CA ILE A 664 36.55 -43.05 28.52
C ILE A 664 35.03 -43.10 28.67
N LEU A 665 34.52 -42.56 29.78
CA LEU A 665 33.08 -42.42 30.04
C LEU A 665 32.40 -41.50 29.01
N ASN A 666 33.04 -40.38 28.65
CA ASN A 666 32.53 -39.50 27.59
C ASN A 666 32.59 -40.18 26.22
N LEU A 667 33.66 -40.92 25.88
CA LEU A 667 33.80 -41.65 24.61
C LEU A 667 32.76 -42.78 24.47
N THR A 668 32.45 -43.52 25.53
CA THR A 668 31.35 -44.51 25.50
C THR A 668 29.97 -43.86 25.51
N MET A 669 29.81 -42.69 26.13
CA MET A 669 28.59 -41.88 26.00
C MET A 669 28.43 -41.27 24.60
N ASP A 670 29.52 -40.88 23.93
CA ASP A 670 29.47 -40.30 22.58
C ASP A 670 29.19 -41.37 21.52
N SER A 671 29.71 -42.59 21.69
CA SER A 671 29.38 -43.72 20.79
C SER A 671 27.97 -44.28 21.00
N LYS A 672 27.41 -44.23 22.22
CA LYS A 672 26.05 -44.70 22.55
C LYS A 672 24.95 -43.63 22.41
N PHE A 673 25.25 -42.37 22.71
CA PHE A 673 24.25 -41.28 22.79
C PHE A 673 24.65 -40.02 22.03
N GLY A 674 25.87 -39.90 21.49
CA GLY A 674 26.34 -38.66 20.85
C GLY A 674 25.95 -38.47 19.38
N ARG A 675 25.52 -39.53 18.68
CA ARG A 675 25.12 -39.48 17.27
C ARG A 675 24.16 -40.60 16.88
N LEU A 676 23.39 -40.38 15.82
CA LEU A 676 22.48 -41.36 15.26
C LEU A 676 23.26 -42.50 14.56
N GLN A 677 23.11 -43.73 15.06
CA GLN A 677 23.78 -44.91 14.48
C GLN A 677 23.07 -45.39 13.19
N CYS A 678 23.82 -46.08 12.33
CA CYS A 678 23.28 -46.73 11.12
C CYS A 678 22.44 -47.97 11.50
N ASP A 679 21.24 -48.08 10.92
CA ASP A 679 20.37 -49.25 11.03
C ASP A 679 20.68 -50.22 9.89
N SER A 680 21.59 -51.16 10.14
CA SER A 680 21.96 -52.20 9.18
C SER A 680 20.78 -53.07 8.75
N TYR A 681 19.90 -53.43 9.70
CA TYR A 681 18.73 -54.25 9.42
C TYR A 681 17.73 -53.53 8.51
N LEU A 682 17.48 -52.24 8.73
CA LEU A 682 16.60 -51.44 7.88
C LEU A 682 17.16 -51.28 6.45
N TYR A 683 18.47 -51.06 6.33
CA TYR A 683 19.15 -51.08 5.04
C TYR A 683 18.95 -52.43 4.32
N ASP A 684 19.21 -53.54 5.02
CA ASP A 684 19.07 -54.88 4.45
C ASP A 684 17.61 -55.21 4.07
N TYR A 685 16.63 -54.71 4.84
CA TYR A 685 15.20 -54.79 4.49
C TYR A 685 14.86 -54.04 3.20
N ILE A 686 15.41 -52.83 3.02
CA ILE A 686 15.20 -52.02 1.82
C ILE A 686 15.81 -52.71 0.59
N GLU A 687 17.06 -53.18 0.68
CA GLU A 687 17.71 -53.87 -0.44
C GLU A 687 17.06 -55.22 -0.76
N LEU A 688 16.67 -56.00 0.26
CA LEU A 688 15.92 -57.25 0.06
C LEU A 688 14.56 -56.99 -0.62
N PHE A 689 13.87 -55.90 -0.27
CA PHE A 689 12.62 -55.53 -0.92
C PHE A 689 12.81 -55.04 -2.36
N LYS A 690 13.85 -54.23 -2.64
CA LYS A 690 14.24 -53.86 -4.02
C LYS A 690 14.51 -55.10 -4.88
N CYS A 691 15.23 -56.09 -4.35
CA CYS A 691 15.45 -57.37 -5.03
C CYS A 691 14.14 -58.13 -5.29
N LYS A 692 13.18 -58.14 -4.35
CA LYS A 692 11.85 -58.73 -4.57
C LYS A 692 11.04 -57.99 -5.66
N LEU A 693 11.15 -56.66 -5.75
CA LEU A 693 10.55 -55.89 -6.84
C LEU A 693 11.18 -56.24 -8.20
N ILE A 694 12.51 -56.29 -8.29
CA ILE A 694 13.23 -56.66 -9.54
C ILE A 694 12.98 -58.12 -9.96
N ALA A 695 12.62 -59.01 -9.03
CA ALA A 695 12.23 -60.37 -9.34
C ALA A 695 10.77 -60.49 -9.86
N ALA A 696 9.90 -59.53 -9.53
CA ALA A 696 8.48 -59.53 -9.90
C ALA A 696 8.15 -58.58 -11.07
N GLU A 697 9.01 -57.60 -11.32
CA GLU A 697 8.91 -56.59 -12.38
C GLU A 697 10.23 -56.56 -13.16
N SER A 698 10.19 -56.34 -14.48
CA SER A 698 11.43 -56.26 -15.27
C SER A 698 12.32 -55.11 -14.78
N LYS A 699 13.64 -55.35 -14.78
CA LYS A 699 14.65 -54.41 -14.24
C LYS A 699 14.51 -52.99 -14.81
N ASP A 700 14.12 -52.87 -16.07
CA ASP A 700 13.90 -51.60 -16.78
C ASP A 700 12.70 -50.79 -16.26
N VAL A 701 11.70 -51.42 -15.64
CA VAL A 701 10.54 -50.74 -15.03
C VAL A 701 10.92 -50.17 -13.66
N VAL A 702 11.71 -50.92 -12.88
CA VAL A 702 12.18 -50.50 -11.55
C VAL A 702 13.26 -49.42 -11.65
N SER A 703 14.13 -49.44 -12.68
CA SER A 703 15.14 -48.40 -12.88
C SER A 703 14.60 -47.09 -13.46
N LYS A 704 13.40 -47.09 -14.06
CA LYS A 704 12.76 -45.89 -14.64
C LYS A 704 11.88 -45.12 -13.66
N THR A 705 11.69 -45.57 -12.41
CA THR A 705 10.91 -44.81 -11.43
C THR A 705 11.68 -43.61 -10.88
N THR A 706 11.30 -42.42 -11.31
CA THR A 706 11.80 -41.13 -10.80
C THR A 706 10.94 -40.62 -9.64
N GLN A 707 11.58 -40.08 -8.61
CA GLN A 707 10.91 -39.45 -7.47
C GLN A 707 9.85 -38.43 -7.91
N GLY A 708 8.64 -38.49 -7.34
CA GLY A 708 7.51 -37.62 -7.68
C GLY A 708 6.62 -38.12 -8.83
N PHE A 709 7.02 -39.18 -9.54
CA PHE A 709 6.19 -39.87 -10.53
C PHE A 709 6.01 -41.33 -10.14
N VAL A 710 4.85 -41.91 -10.44
CA VAL A 710 4.57 -43.34 -10.20
C VAL A 710 3.93 -43.97 -11.43
N ASN A 711 4.30 -45.23 -11.72
CA ASN A 711 3.57 -46.03 -12.70
C ASN A 711 2.31 -46.62 -12.04
N ILE A 712 1.13 -46.16 -12.48
CA ILE A 712 -0.17 -46.51 -11.89
C ILE A 712 -0.39 -48.03 -11.83
N ASN A 713 0.01 -48.75 -12.88
CA ASN A 713 -0.28 -50.18 -13.06
C ASN A 713 0.36 -51.05 -11.96
N TYR A 714 1.42 -50.56 -11.31
CA TYR A 714 2.17 -51.30 -10.29
C TYR A 714 1.84 -50.87 -8.85
N VAL A 715 1.04 -49.82 -8.62
CA VAL A 715 0.81 -49.32 -7.25
C VAL A 715 0.13 -50.38 -6.37
N ALA A 716 -0.91 -51.04 -6.89
CA ALA A 716 -1.64 -52.06 -6.15
C ALA A 716 -0.82 -53.33 -5.90
N SER A 717 -0.01 -53.77 -6.87
CA SER A 717 0.84 -54.97 -6.74
C SER A 717 2.03 -54.73 -5.80
N ARG A 718 2.72 -53.59 -5.93
CA ARG A 718 3.81 -53.17 -5.03
C ARG A 718 3.32 -53.00 -3.59
N ALA A 719 2.16 -52.37 -3.37
CA ALA A 719 1.58 -52.24 -2.04
C ALA A 719 1.22 -53.60 -1.41
N LYS A 720 0.59 -54.50 -2.19
CA LYS A 720 0.30 -55.89 -1.78
C LYS A 720 1.56 -56.66 -1.38
N MET A 721 2.64 -56.51 -2.15
CA MET A 721 3.91 -57.16 -1.88
C MET A 721 4.61 -56.59 -0.65
N LEU A 722 4.63 -55.26 -0.52
CA LEU A 722 5.26 -54.57 0.61
C LEU A 722 4.54 -54.88 1.93
N ALA A 723 3.21 -54.93 1.93
CA ALA A 723 2.42 -55.29 3.11
C ALA A 723 2.80 -56.68 3.65
N LYS A 724 2.86 -57.68 2.77
CA LYS A 724 3.27 -59.04 3.12
C LYS A 724 4.72 -59.09 3.60
N PHE A 725 5.61 -58.31 2.97
CA PHE A 725 7.01 -58.21 3.38
C PHE A 725 7.16 -57.61 4.79
N VAL A 726 6.50 -56.48 5.05
CA VAL A 726 6.53 -55.78 6.34
C VAL A 726 5.99 -56.66 7.46
N VAL A 727 4.83 -57.31 7.25
CA VAL A 727 4.27 -58.22 8.25
C VAL A 727 5.23 -59.39 8.51
N GLN A 728 5.84 -59.97 7.47
CA GLN A 728 6.85 -61.02 7.65
C GLN A 728 8.04 -60.58 8.52
N GLN A 729 8.53 -59.34 8.41
CA GLN A 729 9.63 -58.84 9.26
C GLN A 729 9.19 -58.50 10.70
N MET A 730 7.89 -58.30 10.94
CA MET A 730 7.32 -57.79 12.20
C MET A 730 6.29 -58.74 12.87
N SER A 731 6.36 -60.04 12.55
CA SER A 731 5.48 -61.09 13.09
C SER A 731 5.98 -61.76 14.38
N GLY A 732 7.21 -61.51 14.80
CA GLY A 732 7.85 -62.20 15.93
C GLY A 732 8.26 -63.65 15.61
N PRO A 733 8.81 -64.39 16.61
CA PRO A 733 9.25 -65.77 16.44
C PRO A 733 8.10 -66.79 16.40
N ASP A 734 6.93 -66.47 16.96
CA ASP A 734 5.73 -67.31 16.93
C ASP A 734 4.52 -66.52 16.39
N PRO A 735 4.07 -66.81 15.15
CA PRO A 735 2.94 -66.14 14.51
C PRO A 735 1.56 -66.61 15.01
N LEU A 736 1.47 -67.59 15.93
CA LEU A 736 0.21 -68.10 16.47
C LEU A 736 -0.29 -67.31 17.70
N ILE A 737 0.57 -66.49 18.30
CA ILE A 737 0.23 -65.70 19.49
C ILE A 737 -0.67 -64.52 19.11
N ARG A 738 -1.83 -64.43 19.76
CA ARG A 738 -2.87 -63.41 19.45
C ARG A 738 -2.64 -62.05 20.10
N CYS A 739 -1.81 -61.96 21.14
CA CYS A 739 -1.60 -60.72 21.91
C CYS A 739 -0.34 -59.96 21.46
N VAL A 740 -0.42 -59.40 20.24
CA VAL A 740 0.71 -58.68 19.59
C VAL A 740 1.21 -57.52 20.45
N ASP A 741 0.33 -56.78 21.11
CA ASP A 741 0.71 -55.63 21.94
C ASP A 741 1.58 -56.04 23.15
N HIS A 742 1.29 -57.18 23.79
CA HIS A 742 2.11 -57.67 24.92
C HIS A 742 3.48 -58.17 24.45
N GLN A 743 3.53 -58.91 23.33
CA GLN A 743 4.80 -59.30 22.71
C GLN A 743 5.65 -58.09 22.33
N LEU A 744 5.02 -57.03 21.83
CA LEU A 744 5.69 -55.78 21.48
C LEU A 744 6.30 -55.09 22.72
N GLU A 745 5.60 -55.03 23.86
CA GLU A 745 6.20 -54.47 25.09
C GLU A 745 7.43 -55.29 25.56
N ILE A 746 7.38 -56.62 25.48
CA ILE A 746 8.52 -57.49 25.82
C ILE A 746 9.68 -57.23 24.85
N HIS A 747 9.43 -57.27 23.53
CA HIS A 747 10.45 -57.04 22.50
C HIS A 747 11.09 -55.66 22.62
N LEU A 748 10.31 -54.63 22.92
CA LEU A 748 10.82 -53.27 23.16
C LEU A 748 11.67 -53.20 24.42
N LYS A 749 11.34 -53.94 25.47
CA LYS A 749 12.15 -54.02 26.69
C LYS A 749 13.49 -54.71 26.42
N GLU A 750 13.48 -55.83 25.70
CA GLU A 750 14.69 -56.56 25.28
C GLU A 750 15.61 -55.70 24.41
N ILE A 751 15.08 -54.96 23.43
CA ILE A 751 15.87 -53.98 22.66
C ILE A 751 16.48 -52.93 23.60
N LYS A 752 15.67 -52.29 24.46
CA LYS A 752 16.14 -51.23 25.37
C LYS A 752 17.25 -51.71 26.31
N GLU A 753 17.17 -52.94 26.79
CA GLU A 753 18.23 -53.58 27.58
C GLU A 753 19.49 -53.86 26.73
N SER A 754 19.33 -54.23 25.45
CA SER A 754 20.45 -54.49 24.54
C SER A 754 21.17 -53.25 24.00
N ILE A 755 20.47 -52.13 23.78
CA ILE A 755 21.04 -50.89 23.20
C ILE A 755 21.19 -49.75 24.22
N GLU A 756 20.75 -49.96 25.47
CA GLU A 756 20.79 -49.00 26.58
C GLU A 756 20.05 -47.66 26.33
N THR A 757 19.18 -47.60 25.32
CA THR A 757 18.41 -46.39 24.96
C THR A 757 16.99 -46.71 24.49
N SER A 758 16.06 -45.77 24.70
CA SER A 758 14.71 -45.78 24.10
C SER A 758 14.67 -45.20 22.68
N VAL A 759 15.80 -44.72 22.15
CA VAL A 759 15.94 -44.32 20.75
C VAL A 759 16.24 -45.58 19.92
N ILE A 760 15.19 -46.20 19.38
CA ILE A 760 15.22 -47.53 18.77
C ILE A 760 15.32 -47.40 17.24
N PRO A 761 16.34 -47.98 16.59
CA PRO A 761 16.39 -48.12 15.13
C PRO A 761 15.23 -48.99 14.64
N LEU A 762 14.46 -48.49 13.67
CA LEU A 762 13.22 -49.10 13.18
C LEU A 762 13.40 -50.56 12.70
N GLY A 763 14.54 -50.86 12.08
CA GLY A 763 14.92 -52.17 11.58
C GLY A 763 15.29 -53.19 12.67
N MET A 764 15.46 -52.79 13.94
CA MET A 764 15.65 -53.73 15.06
C MET A 764 14.34 -54.35 15.57
N LEU A 765 13.18 -53.80 15.18
CA LEU A 765 11.89 -54.40 15.53
C LEU A 765 11.70 -55.74 14.80
N ARG A 766 11.28 -56.77 15.55
CA ARG A 766 10.86 -58.09 15.03
C ARG A 766 9.41 -58.40 15.36
N VAL A 767 8.85 -57.71 16.36
CA VAL A 767 7.42 -57.62 16.64
C VAL A 767 6.99 -56.18 16.37
N GLY A 768 5.83 -56.00 15.74
CA GLY A 768 5.24 -54.68 15.51
C GLY A 768 3.72 -54.76 15.54
N SER A 769 3.08 -53.74 16.12
CA SER A 769 1.62 -53.55 16.08
C SER A 769 1.29 -52.59 14.92
N TYR A 770 0.10 -51.97 14.96
CA TYR A 770 -0.40 -51.07 13.92
C TYR A 770 0.61 -49.95 13.55
N LEU A 771 1.21 -49.29 14.55
CA LEU A 771 2.14 -48.18 14.33
C LEU A 771 3.45 -48.62 13.71
N GLU A 772 4.09 -49.64 14.28
CA GLU A 772 5.41 -50.11 13.87
C GLU A 772 5.37 -50.67 12.44
N ARG A 773 4.34 -51.45 12.10
CA ARG A 773 4.12 -51.98 10.75
C ARG A 773 3.82 -50.87 9.74
N ALA A 774 2.93 -49.92 10.07
CA ALA A 774 2.65 -48.80 9.17
C ALA A 774 3.90 -47.93 8.95
N LEU A 775 4.69 -47.68 10.00
CA LEU A 775 5.94 -46.93 9.90
C LEU A 775 6.97 -47.63 9.01
N LEU A 776 7.23 -48.93 9.20
CA LEU A 776 8.14 -49.68 8.32
C LEU A 776 7.66 -49.71 6.87
N PHE A 777 6.35 -49.86 6.65
CA PHE A 777 5.78 -49.75 5.31
C PHE A 777 6.06 -48.39 4.69
N LYS A 778 5.75 -47.28 5.39
CA LYS A 778 5.96 -45.92 4.87
C LYS A 778 7.43 -45.69 4.49
N VAL A 779 8.35 -46.08 5.36
CA VAL A 779 9.79 -45.88 5.14
C VAL A 779 10.27 -46.67 3.93
N ILE A 780 9.95 -47.96 3.82
CA ILE A 780 10.36 -48.74 2.64
C ILE A 780 9.67 -48.21 1.37
N ALA A 781 8.38 -47.86 1.43
CA ALA A 781 7.61 -47.32 0.32
C ALA A 781 8.27 -46.05 -0.26
N ASP A 782 8.68 -45.12 0.60
CA ASP A 782 9.38 -43.89 0.20
C ASP A 782 10.71 -44.18 -0.53
N ARG A 783 11.48 -45.17 -0.05
CA ARG A 783 12.77 -45.60 -0.65
C ARG A 783 12.63 -46.39 -1.96
N VAL A 784 11.42 -46.86 -2.29
CA VAL A 784 11.09 -47.47 -3.59
C VAL A 784 10.11 -46.63 -4.43
N HIS A 785 9.89 -45.38 -4.03
CA HIS A 785 9.03 -44.40 -4.70
C HIS A 785 7.56 -44.86 -4.89
N LEU A 786 7.05 -45.67 -3.95
CA LEU A 786 5.64 -46.04 -3.84
C LEU A 786 4.90 -44.95 -3.04
N PRO A 787 3.96 -44.18 -3.62
CA PRO A 787 3.24 -43.14 -2.89
C PRO A 787 2.31 -43.74 -1.85
N ALA A 788 2.66 -43.54 -0.58
CA ALA A 788 1.94 -44.03 0.59
C ALA A 788 1.79 -42.90 1.61
N ALA A 789 0.60 -42.74 2.17
CA ALA A 789 0.31 -41.81 3.25
C ALA A 789 0.31 -42.58 4.58
N LEU A 790 0.99 -42.06 5.59
CA LEU A 790 1.03 -42.63 6.93
C LEU A 790 0.05 -41.88 7.83
N VAL A 791 -0.86 -42.59 8.47
CA VAL A 791 -1.94 -41.99 9.27
C VAL A 791 -1.96 -42.61 10.65
N ARG A 792 -1.94 -41.78 11.68
CA ARG A 792 -2.08 -42.14 13.09
C ARG A 792 -3.51 -41.85 13.54
N GLY A 793 -4.19 -42.89 13.98
CA GLY A 793 -5.49 -42.79 14.64
C GLY A 793 -5.37 -42.65 16.15
N GLN A 794 -6.47 -42.94 16.84
CA GLN A 794 -6.53 -42.92 18.30
C GLN A 794 -5.99 -44.22 18.91
N TYR A 795 -5.64 -44.19 20.19
CA TYR A 795 -5.28 -45.36 21.00
C TYR A 795 -4.14 -46.25 20.44
N GLY A 796 -3.19 -45.65 19.71
CA GLY A 796 -2.02 -46.36 19.16
C GLY A 796 -2.24 -47.02 17.79
N LYS A 797 -3.45 -46.96 17.21
CA LYS A 797 -3.66 -47.38 15.82
C LYS A 797 -2.97 -46.43 14.85
N ALA A 798 -2.42 -47.00 13.79
CA ALA A 798 -1.97 -46.28 12.60
C ALA A 798 -2.19 -47.19 11.38
N TRP A 799 -2.23 -46.60 10.19
CA TRP A 799 -2.42 -47.31 8.94
C TRP A 799 -1.72 -46.59 7.79
N ILE A 800 -1.68 -47.30 6.65
CA ILE A 800 -1.23 -46.75 5.38
C ILE A 800 -2.43 -46.55 4.47
N GLU A 801 -2.50 -45.38 3.85
CA GLU A 801 -3.41 -45.13 2.73
C GLU A 801 -2.61 -45.03 1.43
N ILE A 802 -3.12 -45.63 0.35
CA ILE A 802 -2.54 -45.55 -0.99
C ILE A 802 -3.57 -45.02 -2.00
N ALA A 803 -3.07 -44.47 -3.09
CA ALA A 803 -3.88 -44.10 -4.25
C ALA A 803 -3.71 -45.14 -5.34
N VAL A 804 -4.76 -45.90 -5.63
CA VAL A 804 -4.85 -46.83 -6.78
C VAL A 804 -5.87 -46.26 -7.76
N PRO A 805 -5.44 -45.53 -8.81
CA PRO A 805 -6.34 -45.01 -9.82
C PRO A 805 -7.13 -46.10 -10.55
N GLU A 806 -8.42 -45.85 -10.77
CA GLU A 806 -9.28 -46.71 -11.58
C GLU A 806 -8.98 -46.50 -13.06
N VAL A 807 -8.31 -47.47 -13.70
CA VAL A 807 -8.24 -47.52 -15.16
C VAL A 807 -9.60 -47.98 -15.68
N ARG A 808 -10.44 -47.03 -16.08
CA ARG A 808 -11.65 -47.34 -16.84
C ARG A 808 -11.23 -47.86 -18.22
N VAL A 809 -11.24 -49.17 -18.39
CA VAL A 809 -11.33 -49.77 -19.72
C VAL A 809 -12.64 -49.27 -20.34
N PRO A 810 -12.65 -48.74 -21.57
CA PRO A 810 -13.90 -48.42 -22.24
C PRO A 810 -14.62 -49.73 -22.54
N ILE A 811 -15.63 -50.04 -21.72
CA ILE A 811 -16.65 -51.03 -22.06
C ILE A 811 -17.64 -50.32 -22.97
N GLU A 812 -17.88 -50.88 -24.14
CA GLU A 812 -18.83 -50.37 -25.12
C GLU A 812 -20.23 -50.21 -24.50
N GLU A 813 -20.91 -49.12 -24.84
CA GLU A 813 -22.18 -48.75 -24.22
C GLU A 813 -23.32 -49.68 -24.65
N GLU A 814 -23.86 -50.49 -23.74
CA GLU A 814 -25.22 -51.02 -23.89
C GLU A 814 -26.11 -50.75 -22.66
N THR A 815 -26.90 -49.69 -22.80
CA THR A 815 -28.26 -49.49 -22.25
C THR A 815 -28.48 -49.21 -20.76
N PHE A 816 -28.91 -47.98 -20.50
CA PHE A 816 -29.71 -47.58 -19.33
C PHE A 816 -31.04 -48.35 -19.25
N HIS A 817 -31.45 -48.83 -18.07
CA HIS A 817 -32.55 -48.22 -17.27
C HIS A 817 -32.84 -49.00 -15.96
N CYS A 818 -33.78 -48.43 -15.16
CA CYS A 818 -34.43 -48.97 -13.94
C CYS A 818 -33.62 -48.85 -12.62
N TYR A 819 -34.11 -48.21 -11.54
CA TYR A 819 -35.41 -47.56 -11.28
C TYR A 819 -35.26 -46.31 -10.40
N LEU A 820 -36.10 -45.30 -10.66
CA LEU A 820 -36.42 -44.22 -9.71
C LEU A 820 -37.32 -44.76 -8.59
N LYS A 821 -36.99 -44.48 -7.33
CA LYS A 821 -37.95 -44.14 -6.26
C LYS A 821 -37.28 -43.18 -5.26
N ARG A 822 -37.96 -42.09 -4.95
CA ARG A 822 -37.55 -41.07 -3.96
C ARG A 822 -38.09 -41.44 -2.57
N ASP A 823 -37.42 -40.97 -1.52
CA ASP A 823 -37.95 -40.07 -0.48
C ASP A 823 -36.76 -39.68 0.44
N LEU A 824 -36.34 -38.41 0.58
CA LEU A 824 -36.96 -37.23 1.22
C LEU A 824 -36.71 -37.12 2.74
N SER A 825 -35.55 -36.56 3.11
CA SER A 825 -35.37 -35.70 4.30
C SER A 825 -34.14 -34.76 4.14
N CYS A 826 -34.37 -33.45 4.21
CA CYS A 826 -33.37 -32.35 4.17
C CYS A 826 -33.10 -31.83 5.61
N PRO A 827 -32.27 -30.77 5.86
CA PRO A 827 -31.48 -29.89 4.97
C PRO A 827 -29.98 -29.75 5.45
N GLU A 828 -29.10 -28.79 5.09
CA GLU A 828 -29.18 -27.53 4.31
C GLU A 828 -27.80 -27.08 3.72
N VAL A 829 -27.74 -25.82 3.24
CA VAL A 829 -26.63 -24.90 2.90
C VAL A 829 -25.87 -25.23 1.60
N ILE A 830 -26.13 -24.62 0.41
CA ILE A 830 -25.90 -23.21 -0.04
C ILE A 830 -24.38 -22.89 -0.08
N THR A 831 -23.67 -22.44 -1.14
CA THR A 831 -23.97 -21.61 -2.34
C THR A 831 -22.92 -21.81 -3.48
N ILE A 832 -23.36 -21.70 -4.73
CA ILE A 832 -22.81 -20.90 -5.87
C ILE A 832 -21.27 -20.77 -6.10
N ASN A 833 -20.81 -21.09 -7.33
CA ASN A 833 -20.08 -20.16 -8.20
C ASN A 833 -20.09 -20.59 -9.68
N GLU A 834 -20.13 -19.60 -10.58
CA GLU A 834 -20.30 -19.72 -12.05
C GLU A 834 -18.97 -19.95 -12.80
N PRO A 835 -18.98 -20.50 -14.04
CA PRO A 835 -17.80 -20.56 -14.91
C PRO A 835 -17.69 -19.34 -15.84
N LEU A 836 -16.48 -18.78 -15.95
CA LEU A 836 -16.16 -17.67 -16.85
C LEU A 836 -15.74 -18.14 -18.26
N LYS A 837 -16.55 -17.75 -19.25
CA LYS A 837 -16.21 -17.36 -20.64
C LYS A 837 -15.04 -18.04 -21.37
N GLU A 838 -15.39 -18.71 -22.45
CA GLU A 838 -14.51 -19.12 -23.56
C GLU A 838 -13.97 -17.91 -24.36
N TYR A 839 -12.76 -18.04 -24.90
CA TYR A 839 -12.38 -17.51 -26.23
C TYR A 839 -11.38 -18.49 -26.88
N PRO A 840 -11.36 -18.64 -28.22
CA PRO A 840 -10.77 -19.81 -28.87
C PRO A 840 -9.33 -19.56 -29.37
N GLN A 841 -8.52 -20.62 -29.39
CA GLN A 841 -7.31 -20.69 -30.20
C GLN A 841 -7.31 -21.92 -31.09
N LYS A 842 -7.05 -21.69 -32.38
CA LYS A 842 -6.98 -22.71 -33.43
C LYS A 842 -5.76 -23.61 -33.21
N CYS A 843 -5.94 -24.92 -33.34
CA CYS A 843 -4.85 -25.79 -33.82
C CYS A 843 -5.12 -26.08 -35.30
N GLU A 844 -4.07 -25.97 -36.12
CA GLU A 844 -4.08 -26.48 -37.50
C GLU A 844 -3.69 -27.96 -37.48
N ASP A 845 -4.31 -28.74 -38.37
CA ASP A 845 -3.99 -30.16 -38.54
C ASP A 845 -2.58 -30.37 -39.09
N SER A 846 -1.85 -31.33 -38.50
CA SER A 846 -0.93 -32.15 -39.27
C SER A 846 -0.89 -33.57 -38.70
N SER A 847 -1.34 -34.52 -39.52
CA SER A 847 -1.51 -35.94 -39.25
C SER A 847 -0.21 -36.67 -38.88
N LEU A 848 -0.27 -37.55 -37.87
CA LEU A 848 0.58 -38.76 -37.73
C LEU A 848 -0.10 -39.77 -36.79
N THR A 849 -0.43 -40.95 -37.35
CA THR A 849 -0.73 -42.28 -36.75
C THR A 849 -1.27 -42.42 -35.30
N PRO A 850 -2.33 -43.23 -35.07
CA PRO A 850 -2.82 -43.53 -33.73
C PRO A 850 -1.95 -44.60 -33.02
N GLU A 851 -0.93 -44.15 -32.30
CA GLU A 851 -0.31 -44.97 -31.24
C GLU A 851 -0.92 -44.58 -29.88
N ASP A 852 -1.78 -45.45 -29.34
CA ASP A 852 -2.34 -45.33 -27.99
C ASP A 852 -1.23 -45.50 -26.93
N HIS A 853 -0.55 -44.40 -26.63
CA HIS A 853 0.39 -44.28 -25.53
C HIS A 853 -0.18 -43.39 -24.42
N CYS A 854 -1.23 -43.90 -23.76
CA CYS A 854 -1.66 -43.39 -22.47
C CYS A 854 -0.49 -43.55 -21.47
N SER A 855 0.18 -42.43 -21.16
CA SER A 855 1.35 -42.39 -20.27
C SER A 855 1.03 -43.03 -18.92
N SER A 856 1.54 -44.23 -18.66
CA SER A 856 1.28 -44.96 -17.40
C SER A 856 1.91 -44.28 -16.16
N ASN A 857 2.78 -43.29 -16.37
CA ASN A 857 3.47 -42.55 -15.31
C ASN A 857 2.74 -41.25 -14.99
N PHE A 858 2.31 -41.09 -13.73
CA PHE A 858 1.55 -39.93 -13.26
C PHE A 858 2.27 -39.20 -12.11
N PRO A 859 2.16 -37.85 -12.02
CA PRO A 859 2.67 -37.08 -10.89
C PRO A 859 1.96 -37.45 -9.59
N THR A 860 2.70 -37.81 -8.54
CA THR A 860 2.11 -38.24 -7.25
C THR A 860 1.30 -37.16 -6.56
N LYS A 861 1.59 -35.87 -6.83
CA LYS A 861 0.84 -34.71 -6.32
C LYS A 861 -0.62 -34.64 -6.79
N LEU A 862 -0.97 -35.30 -7.90
CA LEU A 862 -2.34 -35.33 -8.43
C LEU A 862 -3.16 -36.52 -7.90
N LEU A 863 -2.54 -37.43 -7.16
CA LEU A 863 -3.18 -38.62 -6.63
C LEU A 863 -3.90 -38.33 -5.29
N LYS A 864 -5.07 -38.94 -5.11
CA LYS A 864 -5.80 -38.93 -3.83
C LYS A 864 -5.87 -40.36 -3.29
N PRO A 865 -5.56 -40.60 -2.00
CA PRO A 865 -5.70 -41.93 -1.42
C PRO A 865 -7.15 -42.41 -1.48
N ASN A 866 -7.36 -43.67 -1.85
CA ASN A 866 -8.67 -44.30 -1.96
C ASN A 866 -8.72 -45.71 -1.33
N PHE A 867 -7.59 -46.30 -0.95
CA PHE A 867 -7.52 -47.57 -0.22
C PHE A 867 -6.67 -47.46 1.05
N ILE A 868 -7.08 -48.16 2.11
CA ILE A 868 -6.24 -48.50 3.27
C ILE A 868 -5.57 -49.85 2.99
N VAL A 869 -4.28 -49.96 3.30
CA VAL A 869 -3.54 -51.24 3.26
C VAL A 869 -3.71 -51.96 4.59
N ASP A 870 -4.27 -53.16 4.56
CA ASP A 870 -4.36 -54.03 5.72
C ASP A 870 -2.99 -54.63 6.05
N LEU A 871 -2.52 -54.42 7.28
CA LEU A 871 -1.25 -54.91 7.84
C LEU A 871 -1.47 -55.80 9.07
N MET A 872 -2.72 -56.12 9.43
CA MET A 872 -3.07 -56.79 10.68
C MET A 872 -3.92 -58.04 10.47
N ASP A 873 -5.08 -57.91 9.81
CA ASP A 873 -6.07 -58.99 9.71
C ASP A 873 -5.85 -59.83 8.43
N CYS A 874 -5.66 -59.16 7.29
CA CYS A 874 -5.43 -59.76 5.98
C CYS A 874 -4.27 -59.06 5.25
N PRO A 875 -2.99 -59.36 5.58
CA PRO A 875 -1.82 -58.65 5.08
C PRO A 875 -1.77 -58.45 3.55
N GLY A 876 -1.89 -57.18 3.15
CA GLY A 876 -1.90 -56.72 1.76
C GLY A 876 -3.28 -56.61 1.11
N ASP A 877 -4.37 -56.90 1.82
CA ASP A 877 -5.70 -56.55 1.32
C ASP A 877 -5.86 -55.02 1.23
N LEU A 878 -6.63 -54.57 0.24
CA LEU A 878 -6.83 -53.15 -0.05
C LEU A 878 -8.27 -52.78 0.27
N LEU A 879 -8.47 -52.13 1.42
CA LEU A 879 -9.79 -51.77 1.94
C LEU A 879 -10.22 -50.42 1.36
N PRO A 880 -11.31 -50.31 0.58
CA PRO A 880 -11.76 -49.03 0.06
C PRO A 880 -12.04 -48.04 1.20
N ILE A 881 -11.51 -46.82 1.13
CA ILE A 881 -11.74 -45.78 2.14
C ILE A 881 -13.24 -45.49 2.22
N GLY A 882 -13.76 -45.43 3.45
CA GLY A 882 -15.19 -45.27 3.72
C GLY A 882 -16.01 -46.57 3.77
N SER A 883 -15.44 -47.71 3.35
CA SER A 883 -16.08 -49.03 3.54
C SER A 883 -16.20 -49.43 5.01
N ASN A 884 -17.15 -50.31 5.34
CA ASN A 884 -17.33 -50.81 6.71
C ASN A 884 -16.07 -51.53 7.24
N ARG A 885 -15.33 -52.25 6.38
CA ARG A 885 -14.06 -52.88 6.75
C ARG A 885 -12.99 -51.83 7.08
N ALA A 886 -12.85 -50.79 6.26
CA ALA A 886 -11.93 -49.68 6.53
C ALA A 886 -12.27 -48.95 7.84
N ARG A 887 -13.55 -48.69 8.12
CA ARG A 887 -13.97 -48.08 9.40
C ARG A 887 -13.62 -48.97 10.60
N LEU A 888 -13.96 -50.25 10.56
CA LEU A 888 -13.60 -51.21 11.63
C LEU A 888 -12.09 -51.35 11.83
N TYR A 889 -11.31 -51.24 10.75
CA TYR A 889 -9.84 -51.25 10.82
C TYR A 889 -9.28 -49.99 11.51
N CYS A 890 -9.88 -48.82 11.29
CA CYS A 890 -9.50 -47.56 11.94
C CYS A 890 -10.02 -47.41 13.38
N GLU A 891 -11.24 -47.88 13.66
CA GLU A 891 -11.91 -47.76 14.96
C GLU A 891 -11.43 -48.82 15.96
N LYS A 892 -11.55 -48.55 17.27
CA LYS A 892 -11.35 -49.55 18.32
C LYS A 892 -12.72 -50.00 18.85
N LYS A 893 -13.09 -51.26 18.62
CA LYS A 893 -14.09 -51.90 19.49
C LYS A 893 -13.46 -52.08 20.88
N LEU A 894 -14.10 -51.52 21.89
CA LEU A 894 -13.88 -51.90 23.29
C LEU A 894 -14.46 -53.29 23.51
N VAL A 895 -13.75 -54.32 23.06
CA VAL A 895 -13.99 -55.69 23.51
C VAL A 895 -13.34 -55.82 24.88
N CYS A 896 -14.14 -55.56 25.91
CA CYS A 896 -13.78 -55.90 27.27
C CYS A 896 -14.07 -57.38 27.48
N ASP A 897 -13.14 -58.25 27.07
CA ASP A 897 -13.20 -59.67 27.41
C ASP A 897 -12.82 -59.80 28.90
N THR A 898 -13.83 -59.63 29.76
CA THR A 898 -13.73 -59.91 31.20
C THR A 898 -13.65 -61.42 31.45
N VAL A 899 -12.52 -62.06 31.15
CA VAL A 899 -11.91 -63.14 31.96
C VAL A 899 -10.40 -63.20 31.66
N CYS A 900 -9.58 -62.67 32.56
CA CYS A 900 -8.29 -63.27 32.94
C CYS A 900 -7.85 -62.73 34.32
#